data_AF-A0A821DVC1-F1
#
_entry.id   AF-A0A821DVC1-F1
#
_cell.length_a   1.000
_cell.length_b   1.000
_cell.length_c   1.000
_cell.angle_alpha   90.00
_cell.angle_beta   90.00
_cell.angle_gamma   90.00
#
_symmetry.space_group_name_H-M   'P 1'
#
loop_
_entity.id
_entity.type
_entity.pdbx_description
1 polymer ?
#
loop_
_entity_poly.entity_id
_entity_poly.type
_entity_poly.pdbx_seq_one_letter_code
_entity_poly.pdbx_strand_id
1 'polypeptide(L)'
;MLSQSIQQTQDLLQLKIKRIAIDFDGRLGSLYDGCQDQLLGTLDINFEQSSIQFYHKTRCILEKGDKNHKRNLLELINIDEQLRLSLLLNLTSTNGIAEIINYPYIINEYTRILHYSYIHREEGFPDEIEKIRERLESCLTKTNATHIITSICWGIDIVIILQLPPEDNIVSMIDVILEKYRAYLNGDCNDFKLTRDDVNSYKHIINTTIYSNIPAITEMTTLHNIFHSICRLKTDDTQYQQLYYILCPISNSSYIHLDSIKNNHLEQYLYELSTSMKIIETCFNEDMPNLLCGHFKERFSNVYKQWLDIKNEYVNLIERLSKLVIEIRCGQNQTSILDKFLNHKAQIIFKNNISNLFQHVIDLNKKGHLISDLSRLNIQYCNVIERKVDKNDNEDTMKRKLIIDENTDRILCSNDLLNQNNPIQYKKLLNDLINELENNVRLRLIYADFSYCTYELRDMIILTSIKNDYKKNKSKYKEISSFIDNNNNNNSTSPLTRTSLPISSSSSKLSLTDSINILLLGEIGIGKSTFINALVNYLTYKTFDKAQTEKPIVAMPVSFRITTEDDLQEHNVKFDDVNKSSSENFQHPGHSVTQRCRSHIYRLHNSDETRLRFIDTPGFGDTRGIEQDNLNMQHIIEYIKNFKYLNAICILLKPNESRLNI
;
A
#
# COMPACT_ATOMS: atom_id res chain seq x y z
N MET A 1 53.14 4.89 37.23
CA MET A 1 52.33 3.65 37.17
C MET A 1 50.85 3.92 37.46
N LEU A 2 50.47 4.55 38.59
CA LEU A 2 49.06 4.94 38.86
C LEU A 2 48.47 5.95 37.85
N SER A 3 49.26 6.83 37.25
CA SER A 3 48.76 7.78 36.24
C SER A 3 48.54 7.14 34.86
N GLN A 4 49.27 6.07 34.52
CA GLN A 4 49.09 5.35 33.24
C GLN A 4 47.87 4.41 33.29
N SER A 5 47.59 3.79 34.44
CA SER A 5 46.41 2.94 34.60
C SER A 5 45.11 3.75 34.57
N ILE A 6 45.09 4.96 35.15
CA ILE A 6 43.94 5.89 35.13
C ILE A 6 43.71 6.45 33.72
N GLN A 7 44.78 6.71 32.97
CA GLN A 7 44.67 7.22 31.60
C GLN A 7 44.21 6.14 30.61
N GLN A 8 44.65 4.88 30.78
CA GLN A 8 44.09 3.73 30.06
C GLN A 8 42.61 3.50 30.39
N THR A 9 42.18 3.59 31.66
CA THR A 9 40.76 3.42 32.01
C THR A 9 39.86 4.55 31.47
N GLN A 10 40.38 5.78 31.37
CA GLN A 10 39.67 6.88 30.71
C GLN A 10 39.58 6.73 29.18
N ASP A 11 40.63 6.21 28.52
CA ASP A 11 40.62 5.89 27.09
C ASP A 11 39.72 4.67 26.76
N LEU A 12 39.55 3.75 27.72
CA LEU A 12 38.69 2.57 27.58
C LEU A 12 37.20 2.86 27.79
N LEU A 13 36.86 3.84 28.63
CA LEU A 13 35.50 4.39 28.71
C LEU A 13 35.08 5.10 27.41
N GLN A 14 36.02 5.58 26.60
CA GLN A 14 35.77 6.15 25.27
C GLN A 14 35.45 5.10 24.19
N LEU A 15 35.63 3.81 24.46
CA LEU A 15 35.38 2.72 23.49
C LEU A 15 34.02 2.03 23.64
N LYS A 16 33.16 2.50 24.56
CA LYS A 16 31.79 1.98 24.68
C LYS A 16 30.97 2.38 23.46
N ILE A 17 30.30 1.41 22.86
CA ILE A 17 29.39 1.65 21.73
C ILE A 17 27.96 1.51 22.22
N LYS A 18 27.12 2.49 21.91
CA LYS A 18 25.68 2.40 22.09
C LYS A 18 25.06 1.92 20.77
N ARG A 19 24.32 0.81 20.80
CA ARG A 19 23.61 0.24 19.63
C ARG A 19 22.13 0.13 19.93
N ILE A 20 21.27 0.64 19.04
CA ILE A 20 19.83 0.36 19.17
C ILE A 20 19.61 -1.15 19.08
N ALA A 21 18.73 -1.67 19.94
CA ALA A 21 18.42 -3.08 20.02
C ALA A 21 17.48 -3.45 18.87
N ILE A 22 18.05 -4.04 17.81
CA ILE A 22 17.29 -4.54 16.65
C ILE A 22 17.04 -6.04 16.80
N ASP A 23 17.99 -6.76 17.38
CA ASP A 23 17.83 -8.14 17.81
C ASP A 23 17.53 -8.16 19.31
N PHE A 24 16.35 -8.67 19.68
CA PHE A 24 15.84 -8.71 21.07
C PHE A 24 16.32 -9.93 21.86
N ASP A 25 17.11 -10.83 21.25
CA ASP A 25 17.70 -11.99 21.92
C ASP A 25 18.95 -11.64 22.75
N GLY A 26 19.43 -10.39 22.64
CA GLY A 26 20.54 -9.87 23.43
C GLY A 26 20.27 -9.94 24.94
N ARG A 27 21.22 -10.48 25.68
CA ARG A 27 21.22 -10.55 27.14
C ARG A 27 22.53 -9.97 27.68
N LEU A 28 22.57 -9.67 28.97
CA LEU A 28 23.81 -9.27 29.63
C LEU A 28 24.84 -10.40 29.45
N GLY A 29 26.04 -10.02 29.03
CA GLY A 29 27.11 -10.98 28.73
C GLY A 29 27.05 -11.59 27.32
N SER A 30 26.05 -11.27 26.50
CA SER A 30 26.02 -11.70 25.10
C SER A 30 27.19 -11.10 24.32
N LEU A 31 27.80 -11.93 23.49
CA LEU A 31 28.84 -11.57 22.53
C LEU A 31 28.24 -10.91 21.29
N TYR A 32 28.97 -9.96 20.73
CA TYR A 32 28.56 -9.15 19.59
C TYR A 32 29.72 -8.99 18.58
N ASP A 33 29.43 -9.19 17.29
CA ASP A 33 30.33 -8.87 16.18
C ASP A 33 30.03 -7.46 15.67
N GLY A 34 30.84 -6.49 16.06
CA GLY A 34 30.79 -5.11 15.58
C GLY A 34 31.04 -4.95 14.07
N CYS A 35 31.71 -5.90 13.40
CA CYS A 35 31.99 -5.79 11.96
C CYS A 35 30.72 -6.00 11.13
N GLN A 36 29.86 -6.93 11.57
CA GLN A 36 28.61 -7.32 10.93
C GLN A 36 27.36 -6.79 11.65
N ASP A 37 27.51 -6.23 12.85
CA ASP A 37 26.41 -5.84 13.74
C ASP A 37 25.45 -7.01 14.07
N GLN A 38 26.03 -8.12 14.54
CA GLN A 38 25.28 -9.36 14.86
C GLN A 38 25.58 -9.87 16.28
N LEU A 39 24.57 -10.47 16.91
CA LEU A 39 24.76 -11.23 18.16
C LEU A 39 25.35 -12.61 17.86
N LEU A 40 26.29 -13.05 18.70
CA LEU A 40 26.98 -14.34 18.55
C LEU A 40 26.61 -15.36 19.64
N GLY A 41 25.70 -15.00 20.55
CA GLY A 41 25.29 -15.82 21.69
C GLY A 41 25.93 -15.38 23.01
N THR A 42 25.85 -16.22 24.05
CA THR A 42 26.39 -15.94 25.39
C THR A 42 27.49 -16.92 25.75
N LEU A 43 28.48 -16.47 26.54
CA LEU A 43 29.42 -17.39 27.19
C LEU A 43 28.85 -17.84 28.53
N ASP A 44 29.09 -19.10 28.90
CA ASP A 44 28.80 -19.63 30.23
C ASP A 44 29.80 -19.07 31.25
N ILE A 45 29.61 -17.80 31.61
CA ILE A 45 30.40 -17.11 32.62
C ILE A 45 29.45 -16.61 33.71
N ASN A 46 29.75 -16.98 34.95
CA ASN A 46 29.05 -16.46 36.10
C ASN A 46 29.48 -15.01 36.34
N PHE A 47 28.64 -14.07 35.94
CA PHE A 47 28.78 -12.67 36.30
C PHE A 47 28.15 -12.39 37.68
N GLU A 48 28.61 -11.34 38.36
CA GLU A 48 27.92 -10.85 39.57
C GLU A 48 26.48 -10.42 39.25
N GLN A 49 25.63 -10.36 40.29
CA GLN A 49 24.24 -9.93 40.14
C GLN A 49 24.17 -8.56 39.45
N SER A 50 23.31 -8.45 38.43
CA SER A 50 23.12 -7.20 37.70
C SER A 50 22.58 -6.09 38.62
N SER A 51 22.99 -4.86 38.33
CA SER A 51 22.44 -3.65 38.94
C SER A 51 21.35 -3.09 38.04
N ILE A 52 20.26 -2.60 38.63
CA ILE A 52 19.13 -1.99 37.91
C ILE A 52 18.99 -0.54 38.35
N GLN A 53 19.00 0.37 37.38
CA GLN A 53 18.72 1.78 37.58
C GLN A 53 17.43 2.15 36.84
N PHE A 54 16.45 2.69 37.58
CA PHE A 54 15.18 3.13 37.00
C PHE A 54 15.26 4.57 36.49
N TYR A 55 14.64 4.78 35.34
CA TYR A 55 14.45 6.07 34.69
C TYR A 55 12.96 6.22 34.34
N HIS A 56 12.48 7.46 34.21
CA HIS A 56 11.11 7.72 33.72
C HIS A 56 11.13 8.89 32.74
N LYS A 57 11.97 8.76 31.71
CA LYS A 57 12.21 9.84 30.74
C LYS A 57 11.38 9.60 29.49
N THR A 58 10.51 10.57 29.17
CA THR A 58 9.68 10.55 27.97
C THR A 58 10.20 11.57 26.96
N ARG A 59 10.09 11.26 25.67
CA ARG A 59 10.30 12.22 24.58
C ARG A 59 9.36 11.89 23.43
N CYS A 60 8.58 12.87 23.01
CA CYS A 60 7.69 12.84 21.85
C CYS A 60 8.02 14.01 20.93
N ILE A 61 8.36 13.71 19.68
CA ILE A 61 8.70 14.68 18.65
C ILE A 61 7.68 14.55 17.52
N LEU A 62 7.23 15.69 16.99
CA LEU A 62 6.46 15.75 15.76
C LEU A 62 7.30 16.43 14.69
N GLU A 63 7.47 15.75 13.55
CA GLU A 63 8.16 16.28 12.39
C GLU A 63 7.29 16.26 11.14
N LYS A 64 7.52 17.24 10.28
CA LYS A 64 6.91 17.34 8.95
C LYS A 64 7.95 16.93 7.91
N GLY A 65 7.51 16.16 6.91
CA GLY A 65 8.30 15.98 5.70
C GLY A 65 8.43 17.28 4.91
N ASP A 66 9.39 17.33 4.00
CA ASP A 66 9.66 18.47 3.12
C ASP A 66 9.74 17.98 1.68
N LYS A 67 9.28 18.79 0.72
CA LYS A 67 9.33 18.54 -0.73
C LYS A 67 10.72 18.14 -1.21
N ASN A 68 11.75 18.73 -0.60
CA ASN A 68 13.12 18.70 -1.12
C ASN A 68 14.08 17.84 -0.30
N HIS A 69 13.69 17.33 0.88
CA HIS A 69 14.58 16.55 1.74
C HIS A 69 14.31 15.05 1.66
N LYS A 70 15.31 14.30 1.17
CA LYS A 70 15.43 12.86 1.41
C LYS A 70 15.90 12.63 2.84
N ARG A 71 15.01 12.79 3.83
CA ARG A 71 15.39 12.52 5.23
C ARG A 71 15.72 11.05 5.40
N ASN A 72 16.86 10.76 6.03
CA ASN A 72 17.16 9.41 6.48
C ASN A 72 16.32 9.09 7.71
N LEU A 73 15.29 8.24 7.55
CA LEU A 73 14.41 7.85 8.65
C LEU A 73 15.17 7.13 9.78
N LEU A 74 16.26 6.44 9.47
CA LEU A 74 17.08 5.78 10.49
C LEU A 74 17.84 6.79 11.35
N GLU A 75 18.35 7.86 10.73
CA GLU A 75 19.00 8.96 11.45
C GLU A 75 17.99 9.69 12.35
N LEU A 76 16.78 9.93 11.83
CA LEU A 76 15.70 10.57 12.56
C LEU A 76 15.37 9.88 13.90
N ILE A 77 15.40 8.55 13.91
CA ILE A 77 15.13 7.75 15.12
C ILE A 77 16.38 7.49 15.96
N ASN A 78 17.49 8.18 15.69
CA ASN A 78 18.77 8.12 16.39
C ASN A 78 19.47 6.75 16.32
N ILE A 79 19.28 5.98 15.24
CA ILE A 79 20.17 4.85 14.94
C ILE A 79 21.53 5.44 14.56
N ASP A 80 22.61 4.95 15.18
CA ASP A 80 23.95 5.46 14.94
C ASP A 80 24.46 5.13 13.53
N GLU A 81 25.38 5.96 13.03
CA GLU A 81 25.85 5.94 11.64
C GLU A 81 26.41 4.59 11.17
N GLN A 82 27.02 3.80 12.07
CA GLN A 82 27.60 2.51 11.72
C GLN A 82 26.50 1.45 11.60
N LEU A 83 25.53 1.45 12.51
CA LEU A 83 24.39 0.54 12.45
C LEU A 83 23.47 0.89 11.26
N ARG A 84 23.29 2.18 10.94
CA ARG A 84 22.56 2.61 9.73
C ARG A 84 23.18 2.00 8.48
N LEU A 85 24.51 2.03 8.38
CA LEU A 85 25.22 1.43 7.25
C LEU A 85 25.02 -0.09 7.20
N SER A 86 25.07 -0.76 8.35
CA SER A 86 24.83 -2.22 8.45
C SER A 86 23.43 -2.60 7.98
N LEU A 87 22.41 -1.82 8.34
CA LEU A 87 21.03 -2.03 7.88
C LEU A 87 20.89 -1.81 6.38
N LEU A 88 21.50 -0.75 5.82
CA LEU A 88 21.47 -0.46 4.39
C LEU A 88 22.21 -1.52 3.55
N LEU A 89 23.19 -2.20 4.14
CA LEU A 89 23.97 -3.26 3.50
C LEU A 89 23.46 -4.67 3.78
N ASN A 90 22.31 -4.82 4.45
CA ASN A 90 21.75 -6.10 4.87
C ASN A 90 22.73 -6.97 5.68
N LEU A 91 23.60 -6.34 6.48
CA LEU A 91 24.53 -7.06 7.37
C LEU A 91 23.83 -7.61 8.62
N THR A 92 22.73 -6.98 9.02
CA THR A 92 21.94 -7.37 10.19
C THR A 92 20.46 -7.35 9.85
N SER A 93 19.65 -8.07 10.63
CA SER A 93 18.20 -8.14 10.42
C SER A 93 17.56 -6.77 10.62
N THR A 94 16.50 -6.48 9.87
CA THR A 94 15.66 -5.29 10.03
C THR A 94 14.39 -5.68 10.78
N ASN A 95 14.43 -5.60 12.11
CA ASN A 95 13.30 -5.94 12.97
C ASN A 95 12.88 -4.74 13.83
N GLY A 96 11.64 -4.75 14.31
CA GLY A 96 11.14 -3.78 15.28
C GLY A 96 11.22 -2.35 14.72
N ILE A 97 11.85 -1.43 15.46
CA ILE A 97 11.94 -0.02 15.03
C ILE A 97 12.76 0.16 13.74
N ALA A 98 13.70 -0.74 13.45
CA ALA A 98 14.58 -0.66 12.28
C ALA A 98 13.86 -1.03 10.97
N GLU A 99 12.69 -1.66 11.04
CA GLU A 99 11.82 -1.91 9.87
C GLU A 99 11.40 -0.62 9.18
N ILE A 100 11.53 0.54 9.84
CA ILE A 100 11.29 1.86 9.25
C ILE A 100 12.09 2.11 7.97
N ILE A 101 13.24 1.44 7.80
CA ILE A 101 14.00 1.49 6.55
C ILE A 101 13.15 1.05 5.36
N ASN A 102 12.17 0.17 5.57
CA ASN A 102 11.25 -0.41 4.60
C ASN A 102 10.02 0.46 4.33
N TYR A 103 9.99 1.71 4.80
CA TYR A 103 8.88 2.61 4.56
C TYR A 103 8.60 2.77 3.05
N PRO A 104 7.39 2.44 2.57
CA PRO A 104 7.17 2.22 1.14
C PRO A 104 6.70 3.48 0.38
N TYR A 105 6.51 4.61 1.07
CA TYR A 105 5.97 5.84 0.47
C TYR A 105 6.97 6.99 0.40
N ILE A 106 6.72 7.90 -0.53
CA ILE A 106 7.49 9.16 -0.65
C ILE A 106 7.22 10.03 0.58
N ILE A 107 8.29 10.55 1.18
CA ILE A 107 8.20 11.57 2.23
C ILE A 107 8.16 12.94 1.58
N ASN A 108 7.12 13.72 1.87
CA ASN A 108 6.91 15.06 1.32
C ASN A 108 6.23 15.98 2.36
N GLU A 109 5.81 17.17 1.95
CA GLU A 109 5.12 18.15 2.79
C GLU A 109 3.79 17.67 3.40
N TYR A 110 3.22 16.58 2.89
CA TYR A 110 2.01 15.93 3.37
C TYR A 110 2.30 14.70 4.24
N THR A 111 3.57 14.43 4.55
CA THR A 111 3.97 13.38 5.49
C THR A 111 4.16 13.95 6.89
N ARG A 112 3.66 13.25 7.91
CA ARG A 112 3.91 13.55 9.33
C ARG A 112 4.56 12.37 10.01
N ILE A 113 5.56 12.65 10.83
CA ILE A 113 6.31 11.64 11.57
C ILE A 113 6.23 12.00 13.05
N LEU A 114 5.57 11.16 13.84
CA LEU A 114 5.52 11.28 15.29
C LEU A 114 6.41 10.21 15.91
N HIS A 115 7.47 10.61 16.61
CA HIS A 115 8.39 9.71 17.29
C HIS A 115 8.22 9.83 18.80
N TYR A 116 7.74 8.77 19.43
CA TYR A 116 7.55 8.66 20.87
C TYR A 116 8.52 7.63 21.45
N SER A 117 9.28 8.03 22.45
CA SER A 117 10.19 7.17 23.21
C SER A 117 10.01 7.35 24.71
N TYR A 118 10.14 6.25 25.46
CA TYR A 118 10.07 6.22 26.91
C TYR A 118 11.13 5.27 27.46
N ILE A 119 12.05 5.80 28.28
CA ILE A 119 13.09 5.02 28.94
C ILE A 119 12.63 4.71 30.37
N HIS A 120 12.58 3.41 30.69
CA HIS A 120 12.10 2.90 31.98
C HIS A 120 13.21 2.43 32.92
N ARG A 121 14.17 1.65 32.42
CA ARG A 121 15.29 1.19 33.25
C ARG A 121 16.50 0.86 32.40
N GLU A 122 17.66 0.90 33.03
CA GLU A 122 18.88 0.33 32.51
C GLU A 122 19.37 -0.75 33.48
N GLU A 123 19.67 -1.92 32.95
CA GLU A 123 20.21 -3.06 33.68
C GLU A 123 21.64 -3.31 33.18
N GLY A 124 22.61 -3.46 34.09
CA GLY A 124 23.99 -3.70 33.69
C GLY A 124 24.85 -4.30 34.79
N PHE A 125 26.04 -4.78 34.41
CA PHE A 125 26.99 -5.31 35.38
C PHE A 125 27.50 -4.21 36.31
N PRO A 126 27.52 -4.43 37.64
CA PRO A 126 28.14 -3.50 38.59
C PRO A 126 29.68 -3.52 38.51
N ASP A 127 30.24 -4.60 37.98
CA ASP A 127 31.68 -4.83 37.87
C ASP A 127 32.38 -3.84 36.92
N GLU A 128 33.61 -3.48 37.25
CA GLU A 128 34.50 -2.77 36.33
C GLU A 128 34.81 -3.65 35.11
N ILE A 129 34.81 -3.03 33.92
CA ILE A 129 34.96 -3.71 32.62
C ILE A 129 36.25 -4.53 32.53
N GLU A 130 37.33 -4.09 33.18
CA GLU A 130 38.61 -4.80 33.23
C GLU A 130 38.47 -6.20 33.83
N LYS A 131 37.70 -6.36 34.92
CA LYS A 131 37.46 -7.66 35.55
C LYS A 131 36.67 -8.60 34.64
N ILE A 132 35.73 -8.05 33.87
CA ILE A 132 34.96 -8.80 32.88
C ILE A 132 35.91 -9.27 31.75
N ARG A 133 36.81 -8.40 31.28
CA ARG A 133 37.78 -8.74 30.23
C ARG A 133 38.79 -9.81 30.67
N GLU A 134 39.38 -9.68 31.86
CA GLU A 134 40.31 -10.70 32.39
C GLU A 134 39.68 -12.10 32.44
N ARG A 135 38.39 -12.21 32.80
CA ARG A 135 37.64 -13.47 32.79
C ARG A 135 37.44 -14.00 31.36
N LEU A 136 37.21 -13.10 30.40
CA LEU A 136 36.96 -13.43 29.00
C LEU A 136 38.23 -13.82 28.24
N GLU A 137 39.40 -13.24 28.54
CA GLU A 137 40.67 -13.50 27.82
C GLU A 137 41.03 -15.00 27.72
N SER A 138 40.65 -15.80 28.71
CA SER A 138 40.88 -17.26 28.70
C SER A 138 39.96 -18.04 27.73
N CYS A 139 38.82 -17.48 27.32
CA CYS A 139 37.74 -18.16 26.59
C CYS A 139 37.62 -17.77 25.10
N LEU A 140 38.30 -16.72 24.64
CA LEU A 140 38.01 -16.05 23.35
C LEU A 140 38.77 -16.57 22.13
N THR A 141 39.63 -17.58 22.27
CA THR A 141 40.49 -18.04 21.16
C THR A 141 39.75 -18.61 19.94
N LYS A 142 38.41 -18.69 19.99
CA LYS A 142 37.56 -19.30 18.94
C LYS A 142 36.38 -18.45 18.47
N THR A 143 36.25 -17.18 18.88
CA THR A 143 35.08 -16.36 18.53
C THR A 143 35.45 -15.13 17.69
N ASN A 144 34.59 -14.77 16.74
CA ASN A 144 34.69 -13.49 16.00
C ASN A 144 34.12 -12.29 16.79
N ALA A 145 33.80 -12.48 18.07
CA ALA A 145 33.23 -11.44 18.91
C ALA A 145 34.22 -10.29 19.11
N THR A 146 33.77 -9.07 18.86
CA THR A 146 34.55 -7.86 19.13
C THR A 146 34.10 -7.17 20.41
N HIS A 147 32.81 -7.31 20.76
CA HIS A 147 32.21 -6.66 21.92
C HIS A 147 31.33 -7.61 22.74
N ILE A 148 31.06 -7.24 23.99
CA ILE A 148 30.11 -7.88 24.89
C ILE A 148 29.07 -6.85 25.36
N ILE A 149 27.82 -7.28 25.50
CA ILE A 149 26.75 -6.47 26.10
C ILE A 149 26.98 -6.38 27.60
N THR A 150 27.20 -5.17 28.11
CA THR A 150 27.39 -4.92 29.55
C THR A 150 26.24 -4.15 30.19
N SER A 151 25.41 -3.50 29.37
CA SER A 151 24.18 -2.87 29.82
C SER A 151 23.09 -2.96 28.76
N ILE A 152 21.84 -3.09 29.20
CA ILE A 152 20.63 -3.12 28.40
C ILE A 152 19.68 -2.05 28.93
N CYS A 153 19.24 -1.16 28.04
CA CYS A 153 18.20 -0.19 28.33
C CYS A 153 16.84 -0.72 27.87
N TRP A 154 15.82 -0.55 28.69
CA TRP A 154 14.47 -1.06 28.49
C TRP A 154 13.44 0.07 28.44
N GLY A 155 12.44 -0.09 27.57
CA GLY A 155 11.33 0.85 27.47
C GLY A 155 10.53 0.72 26.17
N ILE A 156 9.99 1.85 25.72
CA ILE A 156 9.09 1.93 24.56
C ILE A 156 9.72 2.84 23.51
N ASP A 157 9.69 2.42 22.25
CA ASP A 157 10.04 3.25 21.10
C ASP A 157 9.02 3.03 19.98
N ILE A 158 8.37 4.10 19.53
CA ILE A 158 7.25 4.06 18.57
C ILE A 158 7.41 5.21 17.58
N VAL A 159 7.36 4.90 16.30
CA VAL A 159 7.31 5.88 15.22
C VAL A 159 6.03 5.67 14.43
N ILE A 160 5.25 6.74 14.30
CA ILE A 160 4.01 6.77 13.52
C ILE A 160 4.26 7.69 12.32
N ILE A 161 4.10 7.16 11.11
CA ILE A 161 4.20 7.91 9.88
C ILE A 161 2.81 8.00 9.23
N LEU A 162 2.34 9.23 9.01
CA LEU A 162 1.03 9.52 8.42
C LEU A 162 1.21 10.14 7.05
N GLN A 163 0.46 9.64 6.07
CA GLN A 163 0.30 10.27 4.76
C GLN A 163 -1.03 11.01 4.71
N LEU A 164 -0.97 12.31 4.45
CA LEU A 164 -2.12 13.20 4.42
C LEU A 164 -2.49 13.52 2.96
N PRO A 165 -3.76 13.86 2.69
CA PRO A 165 -4.15 14.34 1.37
C PRO A 165 -3.53 15.71 1.10
N PRO A 166 -3.29 16.06 -0.17
CA PRO A 166 -2.75 17.35 -0.58
C PRO A 166 -3.81 18.47 -0.48
N GLU A 167 -4.38 18.63 0.71
CA GLU A 167 -5.45 19.58 1.03
C GLU A 167 -5.07 20.38 2.29
N ASP A 168 -4.60 21.61 2.10
CA ASP A 168 -4.01 22.43 3.16
C ASP A 168 -4.91 22.63 4.39
N ASN A 169 -6.24 22.68 4.19
CA ASN A 169 -7.21 22.79 5.29
C ASN A 169 -7.23 21.53 6.16
N ILE A 170 -7.22 20.34 5.55
CA ILE A 170 -7.20 19.06 6.25
C ILE A 170 -5.86 18.89 6.97
N VAL A 171 -4.77 19.20 6.27
CA VAL A 171 -3.40 19.14 6.82
C VAL A 171 -3.28 20.01 8.07
N SER A 172 -3.75 21.26 8.00
CA SER A 172 -3.71 22.19 9.14
C SER A 172 -4.52 21.69 10.33
N MET A 173 -5.71 21.10 10.08
CA MET A 173 -6.55 20.51 11.11
C MET A 173 -5.85 19.34 11.81
N ILE A 174 -5.25 18.42 11.03
CA ILE A 174 -4.54 17.25 11.58
C ILE A 174 -3.29 17.67 12.35
N ASP A 175 -2.56 18.69 11.87
CA ASP A 175 -1.37 19.23 12.56
C ASP A 175 -1.71 19.70 13.99
N VAL A 176 -2.83 20.39 14.17
CA VAL A 176 -3.29 20.82 15.50
C VAL A 176 -3.55 19.63 16.42
N ILE A 177 -4.10 18.54 15.90
CA ILE A 177 -4.41 17.34 16.69
C ILE A 177 -3.13 16.59 17.07
N LEU A 178 -2.20 16.43 16.14
CA LEU A 178 -0.91 15.79 16.42
C LEU A 178 -0.10 16.57 17.45
N GLU A 179 -0.18 17.90 17.44
CA GLU A 179 0.46 18.74 18.46
C GLU A 179 -0.18 18.56 19.85
N LYS A 180 -1.51 18.43 19.94
CA LYS A 180 -2.19 18.09 21.21
C LYS A 180 -1.65 16.76 21.76
N TYR A 181 -1.50 15.75 20.89
CA TYR A 181 -0.95 14.45 21.28
C TYR A 181 0.51 14.53 21.70
N ARG A 182 1.35 15.24 20.94
CA ARG A 182 2.77 15.45 21.26
C ARG A 182 2.93 16.08 22.64
N ALA A 183 2.20 17.16 22.90
CA ALA A 183 2.21 17.87 24.18
C ALA A 183 1.75 16.97 25.34
N TYR A 184 0.64 16.24 25.16
CA TYR A 184 0.14 15.31 26.17
C TYR A 184 1.15 14.19 26.48
N LEU A 185 1.74 13.57 25.46
CA LEU A 185 2.68 12.47 25.64
C LEU A 185 3.97 12.91 26.35
N ASN A 186 4.43 14.14 26.11
CA ASN A 186 5.55 14.76 26.83
C ASN A 186 5.22 15.16 28.27
N GLY A 187 3.94 15.19 28.65
CA GLY A 187 3.50 15.70 29.95
C GLY A 187 3.42 17.23 30.00
N ASP A 188 3.44 17.91 28.84
CA ASP A 188 3.31 19.37 28.73
C ASP A 188 1.87 19.82 29.02
N CYS A 189 0.89 18.91 28.91
CA CYS A 189 -0.52 19.16 29.16
C CYS A 189 -1.15 17.98 29.92
N ASN A 190 -1.91 18.27 30.98
CA ASN A 190 -2.60 17.26 31.79
C ASN A 190 -4.05 16.97 31.33
N ASP A 191 -4.65 17.87 30.54
CA ASP A 191 -6.07 17.81 30.19
C ASP A 191 -6.21 17.51 28.68
N PHE A 192 -6.20 16.22 28.33
CA PHE A 192 -6.34 15.79 26.94
C PHE A 192 -7.81 15.55 26.58
N LYS A 193 -8.38 16.48 25.81
CA LYS A 193 -9.76 16.39 25.31
C LYS A 193 -9.76 16.53 23.79
N LEU A 194 -10.32 15.52 23.13
CA LEU A 194 -10.63 15.55 21.71
C LEU A 194 -12.10 15.90 21.52
N THR A 195 -12.36 16.81 20.61
CA THR A 195 -13.70 17.09 20.11
C THR A 195 -14.17 15.97 19.17
N ARG A 196 -15.47 15.91 18.88
CA ARG A 196 -15.99 15.00 17.86
C ARG A 196 -15.38 15.28 16.47
N ASP A 197 -15.12 16.54 16.18
CA ASP A 197 -14.51 16.96 14.92
C ASP A 197 -13.04 16.51 14.84
N ASP A 198 -12.31 16.56 15.95
CA ASP A 198 -10.94 16.02 16.03
C ASP A 198 -10.94 14.51 15.68
N VAL A 199 -11.88 13.72 16.22
CA VAL A 199 -11.97 12.28 15.93
C VAL A 199 -12.41 12.02 14.48
N ASN A 200 -13.38 12.80 14.00
CA ASN A 200 -13.85 12.69 12.61
C ASN A 200 -12.76 13.04 11.59
N SER A 201 -11.75 13.83 11.97
CA SER A 201 -10.64 14.19 11.07
C SER A 201 -9.81 12.99 10.63
N TYR A 202 -9.75 11.91 11.43
CA TYR A 202 -8.90 10.75 11.17
C TYR A 202 -9.27 10.01 9.88
N LYS A 203 -10.53 10.11 9.44
CA LYS A 203 -11.01 9.51 8.18
C LYS A 203 -10.33 10.08 6.93
N HIS A 204 -9.69 11.24 7.06
CA HIS A 204 -8.99 11.88 5.95
C HIS A 204 -7.54 11.43 5.80
N ILE A 205 -6.98 10.72 6.79
CA ILE A 205 -5.62 10.18 6.70
C ILE A 205 -5.62 9.09 5.62
N ILE A 206 -4.73 9.22 4.64
CA ILE A 206 -4.63 8.28 3.51
C ILE A 206 -4.02 6.98 3.99
N ASN A 207 -2.92 7.06 4.73
CA ASN A 207 -2.21 5.91 5.24
C ASN A 207 -1.55 6.19 6.59
N THR A 208 -1.53 5.18 7.46
CA THR A 208 -0.84 5.18 8.75
C THR A 208 0.09 3.99 8.80
N THR A 209 1.38 4.22 9.05
CA THR A 209 2.37 3.16 9.21
C THR A 209 3.06 3.32 10.55
N ILE A 210 3.24 2.22 11.28
CA ILE A 210 3.78 2.23 12.65
C ILE A 210 4.98 1.29 12.70
N TYR A 211 6.07 1.78 13.28
CA TYR A 211 7.25 1.01 13.61
C TYR A 211 7.47 1.09 15.11
N SER A 212 7.77 -0.02 15.76
CA SER A 212 8.00 -0.04 17.20
C SER A 212 8.86 -1.22 17.61
N ASN A 213 9.55 -1.08 18.74
CA ASN A 213 10.10 -2.23 19.45
C ASN A 213 9.00 -3.08 20.16
N ILE A 214 7.74 -2.64 20.16
CA ILE A 214 6.59 -3.36 20.72
C ILE A 214 5.70 -3.88 19.58
N PRO A 215 5.75 -5.17 19.24
CA PRO A 215 5.00 -5.72 18.10
C PRO A 215 3.48 -5.50 18.17
N ALA A 216 2.90 -5.52 19.38
CA ALA A 216 1.45 -5.40 19.55
C ALA A 216 0.86 -4.07 19.03
N ILE A 217 1.69 -3.01 18.90
CA ILE A 217 1.21 -1.70 18.43
C ILE A 217 1.35 -1.52 16.91
N THR A 218 2.18 -2.32 16.23
CA THR A 218 2.48 -2.13 14.80
C THR A 218 1.29 -2.50 13.89
N GLU A 219 0.38 -3.34 14.36
CA GLU A 219 -0.83 -3.76 13.62
C GLU A 219 -1.99 -2.75 13.70
N MET A 220 -1.83 -1.66 14.45
CA MET A 220 -2.90 -0.68 14.64
C MET A 220 -3.03 0.24 13.42
N THR A 221 -4.27 0.58 13.04
CA THR A 221 -4.53 1.38 11.83
C THR A 221 -5.10 2.76 12.10
N THR A 222 -5.60 3.03 13.31
CA THR A 222 -6.24 4.30 13.65
C THR A 222 -5.47 5.03 14.75
N LEU A 223 -5.28 6.35 14.60
CA LEU A 223 -4.64 7.19 15.62
C LEU A 223 -5.24 7.00 17.01
N HIS A 224 -6.56 6.95 17.13
CA HIS A 224 -7.23 6.76 18.41
C HIS A 224 -6.73 5.52 19.17
N ASN A 225 -6.73 4.36 18.51
CA ASN A 225 -6.27 3.10 19.12
C ASN A 225 -4.78 3.14 19.47
N ILE A 226 -3.97 3.77 18.62
CA ILE A 226 -2.52 3.90 18.84
C ILE A 226 -2.27 4.67 20.13
N PHE A 227 -2.86 5.87 20.26
CA PHE A 227 -2.64 6.71 21.44
C PHE A 227 -3.22 6.12 22.72
N HIS A 228 -4.39 5.48 22.64
CA HIS A 228 -4.94 4.75 23.77
C HIS A 228 -3.97 3.63 24.23
N SER A 229 -3.36 2.92 23.28
CA SER A 229 -2.40 1.86 23.58
C SER A 229 -1.10 2.39 24.17
N ILE A 230 -0.58 3.53 23.69
CA ILE A 230 0.58 4.21 24.30
C ILE A 230 0.30 4.54 25.77
N CYS A 231 -0.90 5.06 26.08
CA CYS A 231 -1.28 5.38 27.46
C CYS A 231 -1.34 4.14 28.35
N ARG A 232 -1.87 3.03 27.83
CA ARG A 232 -1.91 1.75 28.55
C ARG A 232 -0.52 1.18 28.78
N LEU A 233 0.37 1.24 27.78
CA LEU A 233 1.75 0.76 27.89
C LEU A 233 2.51 1.49 29.00
N LYS A 234 2.32 2.80 29.19
CA LYS A 234 2.94 3.53 30.31
C LYS A 234 2.61 2.95 31.70
N THR A 235 1.51 2.21 31.82
CA THR A 235 1.05 1.62 33.09
C THR A 235 1.38 0.14 33.25
N ASP A 236 1.93 -0.50 32.20
CA ASP A 236 2.20 -1.95 32.14
C ASP A 236 3.64 -2.18 31.66
N ASP A 237 4.57 -2.35 32.60
CA ASP A 237 6.00 -2.53 32.33
C ASP A 237 6.36 -3.93 31.82
N THR A 238 5.42 -4.87 31.84
CA THR A 238 5.63 -6.25 31.35
C THR A 238 5.83 -6.31 29.83
N GLN A 239 5.38 -5.29 29.11
CA GLN A 239 5.48 -5.19 27.65
C GLN A 239 6.71 -4.41 27.18
N TYR A 240 7.53 -3.87 28.09
CA TYR A 240 8.72 -3.11 27.73
C TYR A 240 9.77 -4.01 27.10
N GLN A 241 10.32 -3.56 25.98
CA GLN A 241 11.34 -4.27 25.22
C GLN A 241 12.67 -3.51 25.30
N GLN A 242 13.75 -4.15 24.85
CA GLN A 242 15.07 -3.52 24.80
C GLN A 242 15.04 -2.33 23.82
N LEU A 243 15.67 -1.23 24.22
CA LEU A 243 15.83 -0.02 23.43
C LEU A 243 17.22 0.04 22.80
N TYR A 244 18.25 -0.18 23.63
CA TYR A 244 19.63 -0.18 23.18
C TYR A 244 20.52 -1.02 24.09
N TYR A 245 21.63 -1.47 23.52
CA TYR A 245 22.73 -2.14 24.20
C TYR A 245 23.90 -1.19 24.38
N ILE A 246 24.57 -1.30 25.52
CA ILE A 246 25.90 -0.75 25.74
C ILE A 246 26.90 -1.88 25.55
N LEU A 247 27.70 -1.75 24.50
CA LEU A 247 28.71 -2.71 24.07
C LEU A 247 30.08 -2.27 24.56
N CYS A 248 30.80 -3.19 25.20
CA CYS A 248 32.20 -2.98 25.60
C CYS A 248 33.12 -3.89 24.79
N PRO A 249 34.28 -3.39 24.32
CA PRO A 249 35.23 -4.21 23.57
C PRO A 249 35.79 -5.32 24.46
N ILE A 250 35.87 -6.54 23.92
CA ILE A 250 36.32 -7.70 24.68
C ILE A 250 37.84 -7.86 24.63
N SER A 251 38.45 -7.65 23.47
CA SER A 251 39.89 -7.76 23.28
C SER A 251 40.42 -6.52 22.55
N ASN A 252 41.74 -6.42 22.38
CA ASN A 252 42.34 -5.37 21.55
C ASN A 252 42.08 -5.59 20.03
N SER A 253 41.26 -6.57 19.65
CA SER A 253 40.87 -6.85 18.27
C SER A 253 40.07 -5.71 17.63
N SER A 254 40.78 -4.94 16.81
CA SER A 254 40.52 -4.57 15.40
C SER A 254 39.10 -4.32 14.86
N TYR A 255 38.08 -4.04 15.68
CA TYR A 255 36.90 -3.37 15.12
C TYR A 255 37.29 -1.91 14.80
N ILE A 256 37.30 -1.57 13.52
CA ILE A 256 37.64 -0.24 13.04
C ILE A 256 36.36 0.45 12.57
N HIS A 257 36.00 1.55 13.23
CA HIS A 257 34.94 2.42 12.75
C HIS A 257 35.29 2.97 11.37
N LEU A 258 34.32 2.99 10.46
CA LEU A 258 34.49 3.78 9.25
C LEU A 258 34.55 5.25 9.64
N ASP A 259 35.48 5.98 9.02
CA ASP A 259 35.55 7.44 9.13
C ASP A 259 34.19 8.07 8.79
N SER A 260 33.71 8.99 9.65
CA SER A 260 32.35 9.51 9.57
C SER A 260 32.06 10.22 8.24
N ILE A 261 33.04 10.91 7.64
CA ILE A 261 32.86 11.56 6.33
C ILE A 261 32.57 10.51 5.26
N LYS A 262 33.37 9.44 5.23
CA LYS A 262 33.19 8.35 4.26
C LYS A 262 31.93 7.54 4.52
N ASN A 263 31.60 7.33 5.80
CA ASN A 263 30.36 6.69 6.20
C ASN A 263 29.15 7.46 5.67
N ASN A 264 29.11 8.78 5.91
CA ASN A 264 28.02 9.64 5.46
C ASN A 264 27.86 9.67 3.93
N HIS A 265 28.97 9.71 3.19
CA HIS A 265 28.92 9.63 1.72
C HIS A 265 28.34 8.30 1.22
N LEU A 266 28.77 7.18 1.80
CA LEU A 266 28.27 5.85 1.42
C LEU A 266 26.81 5.67 1.87
N GLU A 267 26.48 6.10 3.07
CA GLU A 267 25.14 6.08 3.65
C GLU A 267 24.16 6.85 2.76
N GLN A 268 24.49 8.09 2.38
CA GLN A 268 23.64 8.90 1.51
C GLN A 268 23.42 8.20 0.16
N TYR A 269 24.48 7.66 -0.44
CA TYR A 269 24.37 6.92 -1.70
C TYR A 269 23.42 5.72 -1.56
N LEU A 270 23.63 4.87 -0.55
CA LEU A 270 22.81 3.67 -0.32
C LEU A 270 21.37 3.99 0.06
N TYR A 271 21.16 5.01 0.88
CA TYR A 271 19.82 5.42 1.32
C TYR A 271 18.99 5.89 0.12
N GLU A 272 19.57 6.70 -0.77
CA GLU A 272 18.89 7.14 -1.99
C GLU A 272 18.52 5.98 -2.93
N LEU A 273 19.41 4.98 -3.07
CA LEU A 273 19.10 3.80 -3.87
C LEU A 273 18.01 2.96 -3.21
N SER A 274 18.17 2.61 -1.92
CA SER A 274 17.25 1.74 -1.20
C SER A 274 15.83 2.28 -1.16
N THR A 275 15.65 3.58 -0.91
CA THR A 275 14.33 4.25 -0.92
C THR A 275 13.68 4.19 -2.31
N SER A 276 14.45 4.48 -3.36
CA SER A 276 13.95 4.40 -4.75
C SER A 276 13.52 2.96 -5.10
N MET A 277 14.34 1.98 -4.76
CA MET A 277 14.05 0.56 -4.99
C MET A 277 12.76 0.12 -4.29
N LYS A 278 12.58 0.51 -3.02
CA LYS A 278 11.40 0.14 -2.22
C LYS A 278 10.11 0.73 -2.75
N ILE A 279 10.12 2.00 -3.14
CA ILE A 279 8.95 2.66 -3.73
C ILE A 279 8.61 2.01 -5.07
N ILE A 280 9.61 1.72 -5.92
CA ILE A 280 9.38 1.03 -7.20
C ILE A 280 8.75 -0.35 -6.95
N GLU A 281 9.31 -1.13 -6.03
CA GLU A 281 8.80 -2.45 -5.67
C GLU A 281 7.36 -2.39 -5.16
N THR A 282 7.07 -1.42 -4.30
CA THR A 282 5.72 -1.16 -3.77
C THR A 282 4.74 -0.86 -4.90
N CYS A 283 5.06 0.06 -5.82
CA CYS A 283 4.20 0.36 -6.96
C CYS A 283 3.89 -0.89 -7.79
N PHE A 284 4.86 -1.77 -8.02
CA PHE A 284 4.62 -3.01 -8.78
C PHE A 284 3.81 -4.07 -8.02
N ASN A 285 3.85 -4.07 -6.70
CA ASN A 285 3.18 -5.06 -5.86
C ASN A 285 1.79 -4.63 -5.36
N GLU A 286 1.49 -3.33 -5.37
CA GLU A 286 0.20 -2.76 -4.96
C GLU A 286 -0.77 -2.61 -6.17
N ASP A 287 -1.51 -1.51 -6.24
CA ASP A 287 -2.63 -1.36 -7.16
C ASP A 287 -2.22 -1.04 -8.60
N MET A 288 -0.98 -0.60 -8.87
CA MET A 288 -0.58 -0.13 -10.21
C MET A 288 -0.87 -1.12 -11.34
N PRO A 289 -0.57 -2.44 -11.22
CA PRO A 289 -0.89 -3.41 -12.27
C PRO A 289 -2.41 -3.49 -12.54
N ASN A 290 -3.22 -3.40 -11.48
CA ASN A 290 -4.67 -3.43 -11.55
C ASN A 290 -5.23 -2.13 -12.15
N LEU A 291 -4.71 -0.99 -11.71
CA LEU A 291 -5.11 0.35 -12.19
C LEU A 291 -4.81 0.57 -13.67
N LEU A 292 -3.73 -0.05 -14.17
CA LEU A 292 -3.34 0.00 -15.57
C LEU A 292 -3.93 -1.13 -16.42
N CYS A 293 -4.73 -2.04 -15.84
CA CYS A 293 -5.22 -3.23 -16.55
C CYS A 293 -5.93 -2.84 -17.86
N GLY A 294 -5.47 -3.41 -18.98
CA GLY A 294 -5.98 -3.10 -20.32
C GLY A 294 -5.35 -1.88 -21.00
N HIS A 295 -4.59 -1.06 -20.28
CA HIS A 295 -3.88 0.11 -20.79
C HIS A 295 -2.35 -0.07 -20.70
N PHE A 296 -1.58 0.56 -21.60
CA PHE A 296 -0.11 0.61 -21.53
C PHE A 296 0.64 -0.73 -21.46
N LYS A 297 0.05 -1.85 -21.89
CA LYS A 297 0.61 -3.22 -21.74
C LYS A 297 2.10 -3.32 -22.14
N GLU A 298 2.47 -2.84 -23.32
CA GLU A 298 3.85 -2.88 -23.79
C GLU A 298 4.79 -2.02 -22.93
N ARG A 299 4.35 -0.80 -22.59
CA ARG A 299 5.14 0.13 -21.75
C ARG A 299 5.33 -0.43 -20.34
N PHE A 300 4.27 -0.94 -19.73
CA PHE A 300 4.34 -1.59 -18.42
C PHE A 300 5.31 -2.78 -18.46
N SER A 301 5.20 -3.65 -19.47
CA SER A 301 6.12 -4.78 -19.64
C SER A 301 7.59 -4.35 -19.79
N ASN A 302 7.84 -3.27 -20.53
CA ASN A 302 9.19 -2.75 -20.72
C ASN A 302 9.77 -2.16 -19.42
N VAL A 303 8.99 -1.38 -18.68
CA VAL A 303 9.40 -0.79 -17.39
C VAL A 303 9.58 -1.89 -16.33
N TYR A 304 8.71 -2.90 -16.31
CA TYR A 304 8.85 -4.05 -15.41
C TYR A 304 10.10 -4.88 -15.70
N LYS A 305 10.44 -5.10 -16.97
CA LYS A 305 11.71 -5.77 -17.34
C LYS A 305 12.93 -4.98 -16.87
N GLN A 306 12.94 -3.66 -17.09
CA GLN A 306 14.01 -2.78 -16.59
C GLN A 306 14.15 -2.86 -15.07
N TRP A 307 13.04 -2.95 -14.34
CA TRP A 307 13.04 -3.15 -12.90
C TRP A 307 13.72 -4.46 -12.48
N LEU A 308 13.41 -5.58 -13.13
CA LEU A 308 14.05 -6.87 -12.82
C LEU A 308 15.57 -6.83 -13.03
N ASP A 309 16.02 -6.22 -14.13
CA ASP A 309 17.45 -6.06 -14.43
C ASP A 309 18.16 -5.22 -13.35
N ILE A 310 17.58 -4.06 -13.00
CA ILE A 310 18.10 -3.16 -11.97
C ILE A 310 18.07 -3.81 -10.58
N LYS A 311 17.03 -4.58 -10.25
CA LYS A 311 16.92 -5.30 -8.97
C LYS A 311 18.06 -6.30 -8.79
N ASN A 312 18.38 -7.06 -9.83
CA ASN A 312 19.51 -8.00 -9.80
C ASN A 312 20.85 -7.27 -9.65
N GLU A 313 21.06 -6.16 -10.35
CA GLU A 313 22.28 -5.35 -10.22
C GLU A 313 22.41 -4.73 -8.82
N TYR A 314 21.30 -4.27 -8.23
CA TYR A 314 21.25 -3.74 -6.87
C TYR A 314 21.64 -4.78 -5.83
N VAL A 315 21.12 -6.01 -5.91
CA VAL A 315 21.49 -7.11 -5.01
C VAL A 315 22.99 -7.39 -5.06
N ASN A 316 23.57 -7.47 -6.27
CA ASN A 316 25.00 -7.68 -6.46
C ASN A 316 25.85 -6.51 -5.90
N LEU A 317 25.36 -5.28 -6.04
CA LEU A 317 25.99 -4.09 -5.46
C LEU A 317 26.05 -4.18 -3.93
N ILE A 318 24.92 -4.50 -3.29
CA ILE A 318 24.83 -4.64 -1.83
C ILE A 318 25.76 -5.75 -1.33
N GLU A 319 25.77 -6.91 -2.00
CA GLU A 319 26.65 -8.02 -1.61
C GLU A 319 28.14 -7.60 -1.67
N ARG A 320 28.56 -6.91 -2.74
CA ARG A 320 29.95 -6.44 -2.88
C ARG A 320 30.33 -5.40 -1.82
N LEU A 321 29.46 -4.43 -1.57
CA LEU A 321 29.71 -3.39 -0.57
C LEU A 321 29.70 -3.95 0.84
N SER A 322 28.81 -4.90 1.15
CA SER A 322 28.76 -5.58 2.44
C SER A 322 30.10 -6.25 2.78
N LYS A 323 30.68 -7.02 1.84
CA LYS A 323 32.00 -7.65 2.00
C LYS A 323 33.10 -6.62 2.22
N LEU A 324 33.13 -5.56 1.41
CA LEU A 324 34.15 -4.51 1.54
C LEU A 324 34.07 -3.77 2.88
N VAL A 325 32.86 -3.47 3.37
CA VAL A 325 32.66 -2.82 4.67
C VAL A 325 33.06 -3.74 5.82
N ILE A 326 32.76 -5.04 5.76
CA ILE A 326 33.24 -6.02 6.72
C ILE A 326 34.78 -6.06 6.73
N GLU A 327 35.43 -6.18 5.57
CA GLU A 327 36.90 -6.20 5.48
C GLU A 327 37.54 -4.95 6.10
N ILE A 328 36.96 -3.77 5.84
CA ILE A 328 37.43 -2.50 6.44
C ILE A 328 37.25 -2.54 7.96
N ARG A 329 36.06 -2.94 8.44
CA ARG A 329 35.76 -3.00 9.88
C ARG A 329 36.60 -4.03 10.62
N CYS A 330 37.03 -5.10 9.95
CA CYS A 330 37.97 -6.09 10.48
C CYS A 330 39.44 -5.64 10.40
N GLY A 331 39.74 -4.48 9.82
CA GLY A 331 41.10 -3.98 9.61
C GLY A 331 41.89 -4.70 8.49
N GLN A 332 41.20 -5.46 7.64
CA GLN A 332 41.78 -6.16 6.49
C GLN A 332 41.93 -5.25 5.27
N ASN A 333 41.24 -4.10 5.26
CA ASN A 333 41.24 -3.18 4.13
C ASN A 333 41.16 -1.71 4.55
N GLN A 334 41.52 -0.81 3.64
CA GLN A 334 41.52 0.63 3.89
C GLN A 334 40.23 1.30 3.42
N THR A 335 39.77 2.31 4.18
CA THR A 335 38.58 3.10 3.85
C THR A 335 38.70 3.86 2.53
N SER A 336 39.92 4.12 2.02
CA SER A 336 40.19 4.83 0.76
C SER A 336 39.66 4.10 -0.49
N ILE A 337 39.39 2.78 -0.39
CA ILE A 337 38.81 2.01 -1.49
C ILE A 337 37.36 2.40 -1.75
N LEU A 338 36.60 2.79 -0.72
CA LEU A 338 35.21 3.23 -0.86
C LEU A 338 35.10 4.47 -1.74
N ASP A 339 36.02 5.42 -1.57
CA ASP A 339 36.04 6.64 -2.39
C ASP A 339 36.28 6.32 -3.87
N LYS A 340 37.20 5.38 -4.16
CA LYS A 340 37.44 4.91 -5.54
C LYS A 340 36.21 4.20 -6.11
N PHE A 341 35.52 3.43 -5.27
CA PHE A 341 34.30 2.73 -5.68
C PHE A 341 33.16 3.69 -6.01
N LEU A 342 32.84 4.61 -5.09
CA LEU A 342 31.72 5.55 -5.24
C LEU A 342 31.94 6.54 -6.40
N ASN A 343 33.18 6.98 -6.62
CA ASN A 343 33.52 7.88 -7.71
C ASN A 343 33.65 7.17 -9.08
N HIS A 344 33.53 5.85 -9.12
CA HIS A 344 33.59 5.11 -10.37
C HIS A 344 32.40 5.44 -11.26
N LYS A 345 32.65 5.69 -12.55
CA LYS A 345 31.61 6.07 -13.54
C LYS A 345 30.41 5.13 -13.56
N ALA A 346 30.63 3.83 -13.31
CA ALA A 346 29.55 2.84 -13.23
C ALA A 346 28.52 3.16 -12.12
N GLN A 347 28.95 3.65 -10.95
CA GLN A 347 28.03 3.95 -9.84
C GLN A 347 27.14 5.16 -10.14
N ILE A 348 27.68 6.15 -10.86
CA ILE A 348 26.93 7.31 -11.33
C ILE A 348 25.89 6.89 -12.36
N ILE A 349 26.27 6.05 -13.33
CA ILE A 349 25.35 5.50 -14.34
C ILE A 349 24.25 4.69 -13.66
N PHE A 350 24.60 3.82 -12.72
CA PHE A 350 23.64 2.99 -12.01
C PHE A 350 22.62 3.82 -11.21
N LYS A 351 23.08 4.83 -10.46
CA LYS A 351 22.20 5.78 -9.75
C LYS A 351 21.25 6.51 -10.70
N ASN A 352 21.74 6.93 -11.87
CA ASN A 352 20.90 7.58 -12.88
C ASN A 352 19.87 6.61 -13.48
N ASN A 353 20.23 5.35 -13.71
CA ASN A 353 19.31 4.32 -14.21
C ASN A 353 18.16 4.09 -13.23
N ILE A 354 18.46 3.95 -11.93
CA ILE A 354 17.44 3.84 -10.88
C ILE A 354 16.56 5.10 -10.83
N SER A 355 17.17 6.29 -10.92
CA SER A 355 16.41 7.56 -10.88
C SER A 355 15.46 7.70 -12.08
N ASN A 356 15.90 7.30 -13.29
CA ASN A 356 15.06 7.31 -14.48
C ASN A 356 13.93 6.29 -14.38
N LEU A 357 14.22 5.07 -13.91
CA LEU A 357 13.21 4.04 -13.68
C LEU A 357 12.18 4.51 -12.65
N PHE A 358 12.64 5.10 -11.54
CA PHE A 358 11.79 5.66 -10.50
C PHE A 358 10.79 6.66 -11.09
N GLN A 359 11.25 7.62 -11.90
CA GLN A 359 10.35 8.58 -12.55
C GLN A 359 9.32 7.89 -13.47
N HIS A 360 9.76 6.94 -14.30
CA HIS A 360 8.85 6.19 -15.17
C HIS A 360 7.77 5.42 -14.39
N VAL A 361 8.13 4.82 -13.26
CA VAL A 361 7.20 4.07 -12.40
C VAL A 361 6.22 5.02 -11.73
N ILE A 362 6.69 6.14 -11.17
CA ILE A 362 5.83 7.15 -10.55
C ILE A 362 4.84 7.75 -11.55
N ASP A 363 5.28 8.06 -12.77
CA ASP A 363 4.40 8.61 -13.81
C ASP A 363 3.36 7.59 -14.26
N LEU A 364 3.74 6.32 -14.42
CA LEU A 364 2.79 5.24 -14.69
C LEU A 364 1.80 5.04 -13.56
N ASN A 365 2.24 5.09 -12.30
CA ASN A 365 1.34 4.94 -11.15
C ASN A 365 0.32 6.08 -11.07
N LYS A 366 0.77 7.33 -11.25
CA LYS A 366 -0.13 8.50 -11.35
C LYS A 366 -1.16 8.33 -12.45
N LYS A 367 -0.75 7.75 -13.58
CA LYS A 367 -1.64 7.47 -14.70
C LYS A 367 -2.69 6.43 -14.38
N GLY A 368 -2.32 5.35 -13.68
CA GLY A 368 -3.26 4.36 -13.17
C GLY A 368 -4.32 5.01 -12.27
N HIS A 369 -3.92 5.87 -11.34
CA HIS A 369 -4.86 6.61 -10.50
C HIS A 369 -5.78 7.55 -11.30
N LEU A 370 -5.24 8.28 -12.28
CA LEU A 370 -6.05 9.11 -13.19
C LEU A 370 -7.13 8.30 -13.90
N ILE A 371 -6.78 7.13 -14.44
CA ILE A 371 -7.72 6.24 -15.13
C ILE A 371 -8.83 5.78 -14.17
N SER A 372 -8.45 5.36 -12.97
CA SER A 372 -9.40 4.95 -11.93
C SER A 372 -10.35 6.09 -11.54
N ASP A 373 -9.83 7.31 -11.34
CA ASP A 373 -10.64 8.46 -10.97
C ASP A 373 -11.60 8.87 -12.08
N LEU A 374 -11.15 8.85 -13.34
CA LEU A 374 -12.03 9.07 -14.49
C LEU A 374 -13.14 8.00 -14.57
N SER A 375 -12.78 6.73 -14.34
CA SER A 375 -13.75 5.64 -14.33
C SER A 375 -14.82 5.81 -13.25
N ARG A 376 -14.45 6.28 -12.04
CA ARG A 376 -15.41 6.58 -10.95
C ARG A 376 -16.40 7.68 -11.33
N LEU A 377 -16.00 8.58 -12.24
CA LEU A 377 -16.83 9.67 -12.75
C LEU A 377 -17.59 9.29 -14.04
N ASN A 378 -17.61 8.00 -14.43
CA ASN A 378 -18.18 7.50 -15.68
C ASN A 378 -17.56 8.15 -16.94
N ILE A 379 -16.28 8.51 -16.89
CA ILE A 379 -15.52 9.04 -18.02
C ILE A 379 -14.60 7.95 -18.56
N GLN A 380 -14.73 7.61 -19.84
CA GLN A 380 -13.89 6.60 -20.46
C GLN A 380 -12.50 7.16 -20.76
N TYR A 381 -11.46 6.47 -20.30
CA TYR A 381 -10.09 6.80 -20.67
C TYR A 381 -9.75 6.30 -22.08
N CYS A 382 -9.07 7.12 -22.87
CA CYS A 382 -8.58 6.78 -24.21
C CYS A 382 -7.15 7.29 -24.41
N ASN A 383 -6.20 6.37 -24.57
CA ASN A 383 -4.86 6.72 -25.02
C ASN A 383 -4.90 7.03 -26.52
N VAL A 384 -4.57 8.27 -26.89
CA VAL A 384 -4.76 8.78 -28.26
C VAL A 384 -3.93 8.04 -29.32
N ILE A 385 -2.81 7.42 -28.92
CA ILE A 385 -2.01 6.57 -29.83
C ILE A 385 -2.87 5.44 -30.42
N GLU A 386 -3.79 4.88 -29.65
CA GLU A 386 -4.66 3.77 -30.09
C GLU A 386 -5.61 4.20 -31.22
N ARG A 387 -5.87 5.51 -31.34
CA ARG A 387 -6.64 6.13 -32.43
C ARG A 387 -5.78 6.55 -33.62
N LYS A 388 -4.48 6.21 -33.61
CA LYS A 388 -3.50 6.52 -34.66
C LYS A 388 -3.41 8.01 -34.97
N VAL A 389 -3.55 8.86 -33.96
CA VAL A 389 -3.27 10.30 -34.11
C VAL A 389 -1.76 10.48 -33.97
N ASP A 390 -1.16 11.25 -34.88
CA ASP A 390 0.28 11.52 -34.92
C ASP A 390 0.59 12.97 -35.33
N LYS A 391 1.88 13.31 -35.43
CA LYS A 391 2.35 14.68 -35.70
C LYS A 391 1.92 15.24 -37.06
N ASN A 392 1.50 14.40 -38.00
CA ASN A 392 1.05 14.81 -39.33
C ASN A 392 -0.45 15.15 -39.37
N ASP A 393 -1.18 14.84 -38.30
CA ASP A 393 -2.57 15.24 -38.19
C ASP A 393 -2.70 16.75 -37.98
N ASN A 394 -3.79 17.30 -38.50
CA ASN A 394 -4.29 18.62 -38.14
C ASN A 394 -5.55 18.47 -37.27
N GLU A 395 -6.12 19.59 -36.82
CA GLU A 395 -7.28 19.55 -35.93
C GLU A 395 -8.48 18.78 -36.52
N ASP A 396 -8.70 18.87 -37.84
CA ASP A 396 -9.82 18.19 -38.51
C ASP A 396 -9.58 16.68 -38.71
N THR A 397 -8.35 16.27 -39.02
CA THR A 397 -8.03 14.84 -39.11
C THR A 397 -8.02 14.19 -37.73
N MET A 398 -7.53 14.90 -36.71
CA MET A 398 -7.58 14.47 -35.31
C MET A 398 -9.02 14.31 -34.83
N LYS A 399 -9.90 15.31 -35.05
CA LYS A 399 -11.33 15.23 -34.69
C LYS A 399 -12.00 13.99 -35.30
N ARG A 400 -11.76 13.73 -36.59
CA ARG A 400 -12.30 12.55 -37.29
C ARG A 400 -11.78 11.21 -36.74
N LYS A 401 -10.57 11.17 -36.17
CA LYS A 401 -10.01 9.96 -35.56
C LYS A 401 -10.55 9.69 -34.15
N LEU A 402 -10.88 10.76 -33.40
CA LEU A 402 -11.33 10.65 -32.02
C LEU A 402 -12.85 10.48 -31.89
N ILE A 403 -13.64 11.28 -32.61
CA ILE A 403 -15.10 11.26 -32.54
C ILE A 403 -15.61 10.05 -33.33
N ILE A 404 -16.31 9.12 -32.66
CA ILE A 404 -16.96 7.98 -33.30
C ILE A 404 -18.44 8.28 -33.54
N ASP A 405 -19.13 8.80 -32.53
CA ASP A 405 -20.53 9.20 -32.62
C ASP A 405 -20.64 10.69 -32.31
N GLU A 406 -20.87 11.45 -33.37
CA GLU A 406 -21.03 12.90 -33.32
C GLU A 406 -22.15 13.35 -32.36
N ASN A 407 -23.19 12.53 -32.16
CA ASN A 407 -24.33 12.94 -31.33
C ASN A 407 -24.08 12.73 -29.84
N THR A 408 -23.30 11.71 -29.47
CA THR A 408 -23.16 11.26 -28.09
C THR A 408 -21.78 11.53 -27.49
N ASP A 409 -20.73 11.60 -28.31
CA ASP A 409 -19.37 11.77 -27.80
C ASP A 409 -19.12 13.18 -27.29
N ARG A 410 -18.51 13.26 -26.11
CA ARG A 410 -17.88 14.46 -25.54
C ARG A 410 -16.47 14.11 -25.12
N ILE A 411 -15.50 14.68 -25.82
CA ILE A 411 -14.10 14.26 -25.66
C ILE A 411 -13.29 15.41 -25.08
N LEU A 412 -12.82 15.27 -23.84
CA LEU A 412 -11.82 16.15 -23.27
C LEU A 412 -10.43 15.70 -23.73
N CYS A 413 -9.81 16.50 -24.58
CA CYS A 413 -8.43 16.32 -25.02
C CYS A 413 -7.49 17.05 -24.05
N SER A 414 -6.57 16.33 -23.44
CA SER A 414 -5.52 16.91 -22.59
C SER A 414 -4.29 16.01 -22.54
N ASN A 415 -3.26 16.41 -21.79
CA ASN A 415 -2.09 15.62 -21.47
C ASN A 415 -1.60 15.94 -20.04
N ASP A 416 -0.65 15.15 -19.55
CA ASP A 416 -0.10 15.25 -18.20
C ASP A 416 0.45 16.65 -17.90
N LEU A 417 1.17 17.26 -18.86
CA LEU A 417 1.77 18.59 -18.72
C LEU A 417 0.70 19.69 -18.60
N LEU A 418 -0.34 19.65 -19.44
CA LEU A 418 -1.44 20.60 -19.41
C LEU A 418 -2.22 20.51 -18.10
N ASN A 419 -2.51 19.29 -17.64
CA ASN A 419 -3.20 19.05 -16.37
C ASN A 419 -2.42 19.66 -15.19
N GLN A 420 -1.10 19.44 -15.16
CA GLN A 420 -0.22 19.95 -14.10
C GLN A 420 -0.09 21.47 -14.13
N ASN A 421 0.05 22.06 -15.32
CA ASN A 421 0.22 23.51 -15.46
C ASN A 421 -1.09 24.29 -15.22
N ASN A 422 -2.25 23.67 -15.46
CA ASN A 422 -3.56 24.34 -15.39
C ASN A 422 -4.61 23.50 -14.63
N PRO A 423 -4.38 23.15 -13.35
CA PRO A 423 -5.24 22.21 -12.61
C PRO A 423 -6.66 22.74 -12.38
N ILE A 424 -6.81 24.07 -12.23
CA ILE A 424 -8.12 24.71 -12.05
C ILE A 424 -8.96 24.59 -13.34
N GLN A 425 -8.33 24.83 -14.49
CA GLN A 425 -8.99 24.70 -15.79
C GLN A 425 -9.39 23.26 -16.06
N TYR A 426 -8.48 22.31 -15.79
CA TYR A 426 -8.76 20.88 -15.92
C TYR A 426 -9.99 20.47 -15.10
N LYS A 427 -10.02 20.79 -13.80
CA LYS A 427 -11.15 20.48 -12.91
C LYS A 427 -12.45 21.13 -13.39
N LYS A 428 -12.38 22.37 -13.87
CA LYS A 428 -13.54 23.08 -14.42
C LYS A 428 -14.12 22.34 -15.64
N LEU A 429 -13.28 22.03 -16.63
CA LEU A 429 -13.72 21.34 -17.85
C LEU A 429 -14.29 19.95 -17.54
N LEU A 430 -13.70 19.23 -16.58
CA LEU A 430 -14.21 17.94 -16.13
C LEU A 430 -15.61 18.07 -15.51
N ASN A 431 -15.80 19.06 -14.63
CA ASN A 431 -17.10 19.33 -14.01
C ASN A 431 -18.15 19.76 -15.05
N ASP A 432 -17.76 20.57 -16.03
CA ASP A 432 -18.65 20.98 -17.12
C ASP A 432 -19.17 19.77 -17.91
N LEU A 433 -18.31 18.78 -18.18
CA LEU A 433 -18.71 17.53 -18.84
C LEU A 433 -19.64 16.66 -17.97
N ILE A 434 -19.34 16.55 -16.68
CA ILE A 434 -20.18 15.79 -15.72
C ILE A 434 -21.57 16.41 -15.63
N ASN A 435 -21.66 17.74 -15.53
CA ASN A 435 -22.93 18.46 -15.53
C ASN A 435 -23.70 18.24 -16.85
N GLU A 436 -23.02 18.15 -18.00
CA GLU A 436 -23.67 17.85 -19.28
C GLU A 436 -24.25 16.43 -19.29
N LEU A 437 -23.53 15.45 -18.73
CA LEU A 437 -23.99 14.06 -18.60
C LEU A 437 -25.21 13.95 -17.68
N GLU A 438 -25.28 14.70 -16.58
CA GLU A 438 -26.45 14.76 -15.70
C GLU A 438 -27.71 15.25 -16.44
N ASN A 439 -27.54 16.17 -17.39
CA ASN A 439 -28.63 16.69 -18.23
C ASN A 439 -28.95 15.77 -19.42
N ASN A 440 -28.01 14.94 -19.86
CA ASN A 440 -28.19 14.00 -20.97
C ASN A 440 -27.43 12.69 -20.74
N VAL A 441 -28.13 11.72 -20.15
CA VAL A 441 -27.60 10.40 -19.77
C VAL A 441 -27.14 9.55 -20.99
N ARG A 442 -27.47 9.97 -22.22
CA ARG A 442 -27.02 9.29 -23.45
C ARG A 442 -25.61 9.69 -23.89
N LEU A 443 -25.02 10.70 -23.27
CA LEU A 443 -23.67 11.15 -23.61
C LEU A 443 -22.63 10.10 -23.21
N ARG A 444 -21.60 9.98 -24.04
CA ARG A 444 -20.39 9.22 -23.73
C ARG A 444 -19.26 10.21 -23.50
N LEU A 445 -18.86 10.34 -22.24
CA LEU A 445 -17.72 11.17 -21.87
C LEU A 445 -16.42 10.40 -22.08
N ILE A 446 -15.46 11.00 -22.77
CA ILE A 446 -14.15 10.41 -23.06
C ILE A 446 -13.06 11.39 -22.66
N TYR A 447 -12.05 10.90 -21.94
CA TYR A 447 -10.79 11.60 -21.74
C TYR A 447 -9.78 11.09 -22.76
N ALA A 448 -9.43 11.94 -23.74
CA ALA A 448 -8.43 11.65 -24.75
C ALA A 448 -7.07 12.16 -24.29
N ASP A 449 -6.17 11.23 -23.99
CA ASP A 449 -4.85 11.51 -23.45
C ASP A 449 -3.78 11.57 -24.54
N PHE A 450 -3.18 12.74 -24.69
CA PHE A 450 -2.13 13.05 -25.67
C PHE A 450 -0.72 12.89 -25.11
N SER A 451 -0.53 12.48 -23.85
CA SER A 451 0.78 12.53 -23.15
C SER A 451 1.89 11.73 -23.82
N TYR A 452 1.53 10.71 -24.62
CA TYR A 452 2.49 9.87 -25.34
C TYR A 452 2.37 9.99 -26.86
N CYS A 453 1.44 10.82 -27.35
CA CYS A 453 1.26 11.05 -28.76
C CYS A 453 2.30 12.06 -29.27
N THR A 454 2.71 11.94 -30.53
CA THR A 454 3.60 12.92 -31.17
C THR A 454 2.87 14.18 -31.65
N TYR A 455 1.54 14.20 -31.59
CA TYR A 455 0.74 15.39 -31.90
C TYR A 455 0.86 16.41 -30.77
N GLU A 456 1.28 17.64 -31.10
CA GLU A 456 1.44 18.71 -30.12
C GLU A 456 0.09 19.37 -29.78
N LEU A 457 -0.53 18.89 -28.71
CA LEU A 457 -1.71 19.54 -28.14
C LEU A 457 -1.29 20.77 -27.32
N ARG A 458 -1.65 21.98 -27.80
CA ARG A 458 -1.26 23.26 -27.16
C ARG A 458 -2.12 23.65 -25.97
N ASP A 459 -3.41 23.34 -26.03
CA ASP A 459 -4.41 23.72 -25.03
C ASP A 459 -5.34 22.53 -24.76
N MET A 460 -6.00 22.51 -23.60
CA MET A 460 -7.09 21.56 -23.36
C MET A 460 -8.28 21.92 -24.24
N ILE A 461 -8.87 20.93 -24.89
CA ILE A 461 -9.97 21.14 -25.84
C ILE A 461 -11.09 20.15 -25.54
N ILE A 462 -12.34 20.62 -25.50
CA ILE A 462 -13.51 19.75 -25.55
C ILE A 462 -13.97 19.64 -26.99
N LEU A 463 -13.98 18.42 -27.53
CA LEU A 463 -14.53 18.15 -28.85
C LEU A 463 -16.02 17.81 -28.73
N THR A 464 -16.84 18.57 -29.45
CA THR A 464 -18.27 18.33 -29.66
C THR A 464 -18.61 18.43 -31.15
N SER A 465 -19.70 17.79 -31.58
CA SER A 465 -20.15 17.83 -32.99
C SER A 465 -20.75 19.18 -33.42
N ILE A 466 -21.09 20.08 -32.49
CA ILE A 466 -21.80 21.29 -32.91
C ILE A 466 -20.80 22.29 -33.51
N LYS A 467 -20.77 22.33 -34.84
CA LYS A 467 -20.49 23.56 -35.61
C LYS A 467 -21.29 24.70 -34.99
N ASN A 468 -20.66 25.50 -34.13
CA ASN A 468 -20.99 26.89 -33.85
C ASN A 468 -19.76 27.59 -33.25
N ASP A 469 -19.08 28.35 -34.11
CA ASP A 469 -18.35 29.58 -33.82
C ASP A 469 -17.27 29.57 -32.73
N TYR A 470 -16.08 29.08 -33.12
CA TYR A 470 -14.81 29.72 -32.76
C TYR A 470 -14.71 31.13 -33.38
N LYS A 471 -15.65 32.02 -33.05
CA LYS A 471 -15.62 33.44 -33.41
C LYS A 471 -16.62 34.27 -32.58
N LYS A 472 -16.87 33.92 -31.32
CA LYS A 472 -17.70 34.78 -30.45
C LYS A 472 -17.45 34.67 -28.96
N ASN A 473 -16.19 34.61 -28.50
CA ASN A 473 -15.89 34.76 -27.06
C ASN A 473 -14.55 35.47 -26.76
N LYS A 474 -14.08 36.35 -27.67
CA LYS A 474 -12.98 37.29 -27.38
C LYS A 474 -13.47 38.67 -26.91
N SER A 475 -14.77 38.95 -26.97
CA SER A 475 -15.37 40.24 -26.57
C SER A 475 -16.07 40.22 -25.22
N LYS A 476 -16.37 39.07 -24.62
CA LYS A 476 -17.11 39.01 -23.34
C LYS A 476 -16.25 39.03 -22.08
N TYR A 477 -14.92 38.93 -22.22
CA TYR A 477 -13.96 39.07 -21.11
C TYR A 477 -13.51 40.52 -20.85
N LYS A 478 -14.07 41.51 -21.56
CA LYS A 478 -13.80 42.94 -21.34
C LYS A 478 -14.97 43.73 -20.70
N GLU A 479 -16.16 43.15 -20.59
CA GLU A 479 -17.34 43.84 -20.03
C GLU A 479 -17.76 43.36 -18.63
N ILE A 480 -17.15 42.28 -18.12
CA ILE A 480 -17.46 41.73 -16.78
C ILE A 480 -16.70 42.48 -15.67
N SER A 481 -15.74 43.34 -16.01
CA SER A 481 -15.00 44.18 -15.06
C SER A 481 -15.63 45.55 -14.78
N SER A 482 -16.86 45.84 -15.24
CA SER A 482 -17.47 47.17 -15.04
C SER A 482 -18.96 47.18 -14.64
N PHE A 483 -19.52 46.07 -14.16
CA PHE A 483 -20.94 46.01 -13.75
C PHE A 483 -21.16 45.29 -12.40
N ILE A 484 -20.24 45.45 -11.46
CA ILE A 484 -20.50 45.22 -10.04
C ILE A 484 -20.42 46.57 -9.34
N ASP A 485 -21.46 47.38 -9.55
CA ASP A 485 -21.90 48.40 -8.61
C ASP A 485 -23.35 48.74 -8.95
N ASN A 486 -24.18 48.78 -7.90
CA ASN A 486 -25.57 49.19 -7.85
C ASN A 486 -26.66 48.12 -8.02
N ASN A 487 -27.17 47.73 -6.86
CA ASN A 487 -28.58 47.81 -6.45
C ASN A 487 -29.26 46.50 -6.03
N ASN A 488 -29.30 46.40 -4.70
CA ASN A 488 -30.34 45.78 -3.89
C ASN A 488 -31.78 46.16 -4.28
N ASN A 489 -32.68 45.25 -3.88
CA ASN A 489 -34.06 45.43 -3.40
C ASN A 489 -35.27 45.22 -4.34
N ASN A 490 -36.07 44.23 -3.91
CA ASN A 490 -37.53 44.20 -3.75
C ASN A 490 -38.45 43.50 -4.79
N ASN A 491 -38.97 42.36 -4.31
CA ASN A 491 -40.38 41.98 -4.10
C ASN A 491 -41.36 41.63 -5.23
N SER A 492 -41.97 40.43 -5.03
CA SER A 492 -43.40 40.04 -5.21
C SER A 492 -43.87 39.81 -6.67
N THR A 493 -44.77 38.90 -7.06
CA THR A 493 -45.87 38.11 -6.47
C THR A 493 -46.12 36.82 -7.30
N SER A 494 -47.06 35.98 -6.87
CA SER A 494 -47.30 34.54 -7.13
C SER A 494 -48.34 34.23 -8.27
N PRO A 495 -49.05 33.06 -8.32
CA PRO A 495 -48.76 31.90 -9.19
C PRO A 495 -49.97 31.40 -10.05
N LEU A 496 -49.78 30.65 -11.15
CA LEU A 496 -50.90 29.97 -11.83
C LEU A 496 -50.55 28.58 -12.41
N THR A 497 -51.03 27.56 -11.68
CA THR A 497 -51.82 26.37 -12.09
C THR A 497 -51.47 25.49 -13.30
N ARG A 498 -51.35 24.20 -12.96
CA ARG A 498 -51.35 22.97 -13.77
C ARG A 498 -52.55 22.85 -14.73
N THR A 499 -52.31 22.25 -15.90
CA THR A 499 -53.27 21.35 -16.56
C THR A 499 -52.52 20.21 -17.25
N SER A 500 -52.95 18.98 -16.96
CA SER A 500 -52.45 17.71 -17.46
C SER A 500 -53.52 17.03 -18.31
N LEU A 501 -53.14 16.43 -19.44
CA LEU A 501 -53.96 15.49 -20.22
C LEU A 501 -53.08 14.33 -20.73
N PRO A 502 -53.67 13.15 -21.01
CA PRO A 502 -53.14 11.85 -20.59
C PRO A 502 -52.51 11.04 -21.74
N ILE A 503 -51.54 10.19 -21.41
CA ILE A 503 -51.03 9.14 -22.32
C ILE A 503 -51.66 7.82 -21.92
N SER A 504 -52.39 7.22 -22.86
CA SER A 504 -53.00 5.90 -22.76
C SER A 504 -51.95 4.81 -22.62
N SER A 505 -52.14 4.00 -21.59
CA SER A 505 -51.36 2.84 -21.23
C SER A 505 -51.79 1.60 -22.02
N SER A 506 -50.82 0.89 -22.61
CA SER A 506 -50.93 -0.56 -22.83
C SER A 506 -49.55 -1.21 -22.76
N SER A 507 -49.00 -1.32 -21.55
CA SER A 507 -48.08 -2.39 -21.19
C SER A 507 -48.60 -3.01 -19.91
N SER A 508 -49.03 -4.27 -20.03
CA SER A 508 -49.56 -5.08 -18.95
C SER A 508 -48.58 -5.12 -17.77
N LYS A 509 -49.01 -4.58 -16.63
CA LYS A 509 -48.37 -4.73 -15.32
C LYS A 509 -48.14 -6.22 -15.04
N LEU A 510 -46.89 -6.68 -15.07
CA LEU A 510 -46.49 -7.85 -14.32
C LEU A 510 -46.42 -7.45 -12.85
N SER A 511 -47.17 -8.14 -12.01
CA SER A 511 -47.18 -8.00 -10.55
C SER A 511 -45.76 -8.09 -9.96
N LEU A 512 -45.39 -7.12 -9.11
CA LEU A 512 -44.17 -7.12 -8.29
C LEU A 512 -44.21 -8.29 -7.32
N THR A 513 -43.44 -9.34 -7.58
CA THR A 513 -43.02 -10.30 -6.55
C THR A 513 -41.65 -9.87 -6.07
N ASP A 514 -41.48 -9.55 -4.78
CA ASP A 514 -40.17 -9.21 -4.21
C ASP A 514 -39.28 -10.47 -4.17
N SER A 515 -38.27 -10.49 -5.05
CA SER A 515 -37.26 -11.55 -5.04
C SER A 515 -36.00 -11.09 -4.34
N ILE A 516 -35.53 -11.89 -3.38
CA ILE A 516 -34.23 -11.71 -2.73
C ILE A 516 -33.17 -12.23 -3.71
N ASN A 517 -32.42 -11.32 -4.33
CA ASN A 517 -31.40 -11.65 -5.33
C ASN A 517 -30.02 -11.76 -4.65
N ILE A 518 -29.45 -12.97 -4.66
CA ILE A 518 -28.13 -13.27 -4.09
C ILE A 518 -27.18 -13.63 -5.24
N LEU A 519 -26.09 -12.86 -5.37
CA LEU A 519 -25.01 -13.14 -6.33
C LEU A 519 -23.95 -14.04 -5.70
N LEU A 520 -23.58 -15.14 -6.36
CA LEU A 520 -22.47 -15.99 -5.91
C LEU A 520 -21.20 -15.65 -6.67
N LEU A 521 -20.08 -15.47 -5.97
CA LEU A 521 -18.76 -15.20 -6.54
C LEU A 521 -17.72 -16.15 -5.92
N GLY A 522 -16.61 -16.35 -6.63
CA GLY A 522 -15.48 -17.16 -6.15
C GLY A 522 -14.69 -17.76 -7.31
N GLU A 523 -13.51 -18.30 -7.02
CA GLU A 523 -12.63 -18.92 -8.00
C GLU A 523 -13.28 -20.07 -8.78
N ILE A 524 -12.64 -20.47 -9.87
CA ILE A 524 -12.99 -21.67 -10.61
C ILE A 524 -12.82 -22.91 -9.74
N GLY A 525 -13.77 -23.84 -9.84
CA GLY A 525 -13.72 -25.10 -9.09
C GLY A 525 -14.05 -24.96 -7.60
N ILE A 526 -14.36 -23.76 -7.09
CA ILE A 526 -14.66 -23.54 -5.67
C ILE A 526 -15.97 -24.21 -5.20
N GLY A 527 -16.82 -24.64 -6.14
CA GLY A 527 -18.05 -25.36 -5.85
C GLY A 527 -19.32 -24.52 -5.77
N LYS A 528 -19.39 -23.34 -6.42
CA LYS A 528 -20.60 -22.49 -6.45
C LYS A 528 -21.88 -23.26 -6.86
N SER A 529 -21.86 -23.95 -7.99
CA SER A 529 -23.00 -24.73 -8.47
C SER A 529 -23.28 -25.95 -7.57
N THR A 530 -22.25 -26.57 -6.99
CA THR A 530 -22.39 -27.63 -5.99
C THR A 530 -23.07 -27.13 -4.72
N PHE A 531 -22.73 -25.92 -4.27
CA PHE A 531 -23.36 -25.26 -3.13
C PHE A 531 -24.84 -24.98 -3.40
N ILE A 532 -25.20 -24.50 -4.59
CA ILE A 532 -26.62 -24.34 -4.97
C ILE A 532 -27.33 -25.70 -4.90
N ASN A 533 -26.77 -26.77 -5.49
CA ASN A 533 -27.35 -28.11 -5.43
C ASN A 533 -27.56 -28.59 -3.98
N ALA A 534 -26.56 -28.42 -3.11
CA ALA A 534 -26.66 -28.78 -1.70
C ALA A 534 -27.75 -27.99 -0.97
N LEU A 535 -27.80 -26.67 -1.20
CA LEU A 535 -28.78 -25.79 -0.57
C LEU A 535 -30.21 -26.11 -1.00
N VAL A 536 -30.42 -26.52 -2.26
CA VAL A 536 -31.75 -26.96 -2.74
C VAL A 536 -32.24 -28.18 -1.98
N ASN A 537 -31.37 -29.16 -1.78
CA ASN A 537 -31.71 -30.35 -1.01
C ASN A 537 -32.02 -29.98 0.45
N TYR A 538 -31.22 -29.09 1.05
CA TYR A 538 -31.45 -28.57 2.39
C TYR A 538 -32.80 -27.84 2.53
N LEU A 539 -33.14 -27.00 1.56
CA LEU A 539 -34.40 -26.24 1.58
C LEU A 539 -35.62 -27.13 1.34
N THR A 540 -35.48 -28.23 0.59
CA THR A 540 -36.62 -29.07 0.18
C THR A 540 -36.96 -30.13 1.24
N TYR A 541 -35.96 -30.75 1.85
CA TYR A 541 -36.18 -31.83 2.81
C TYR A 541 -36.25 -31.30 4.25
N LYS A 542 -37.32 -31.67 4.97
CA LYS A 542 -37.54 -31.21 6.36
C LYS A 542 -36.51 -31.74 7.36
N THR A 543 -35.83 -32.84 7.07
CA THR A 543 -34.91 -33.53 7.98
C THR A 543 -33.76 -34.15 7.18
N PHE A 544 -32.56 -34.18 7.76
CA PHE A 544 -31.37 -34.77 7.13
C PHE A 544 -31.56 -36.26 6.78
N ASP A 545 -32.16 -37.04 7.67
CA ASP A 545 -32.42 -38.47 7.43
C ASP A 545 -33.23 -38.71 6.14
N LYS A 546 -34.21 -37.83 5.88
CA LYS A 546 -35.01 -37.89 4.64
C LYS A 546 -34.19 -37.50 3.42
N ALA A 547 -33.35 -36.47 3.54
CA ALA A 547 -32.45 -36.06 2.46
C ALA A 547 -31.42 -37.15 2.12
N GLN A 548 -31.03 -37.98 3.09
CA GLN A 548 -30.08 -39.08 2.90
C GLN A 548 -30.70 -40.30 2.20
N THR A 549 -31.98 -40.60 2.47
CA THR A 549 -32.66 -41.77 1.88
C THR A 549 -33.30 -41.49 0.53
N GLU A 550 -33.66 -40.24 0.26
CA GLU A 550 -34.32 -39.83 -0.99
C GLU A 550 -33.29 -39.48 -2.08
N LYS A 551 -33.74 -39.48 -3.34
CA LYS A 551 -32.86 -39.10 -4.47
C LYS A 551 -32.52 -37.60 -4.37
N PRO A 552 -31.22 -37.22 -4.51
CA PRO A 552 -30.84 -35.81 -4.52
C PRO A 552 -31.53 -35.03 -5.64
N ILE A 553 -32.04 -33.85 -5.31
CA ILE A 553 -32.55 -32.89 -6.28
C ILE A 553 -31.34 -32.18 -6.90
N VAL A 554 -31.20 -32.31 -8.22
CA VAL A 554 -30.11 -31.72 -8.97
C VAL A 554 -30.66 -30.56 -9.80
N ALA A 555 -30.40 -29.33 -9.35
CA ALA A 555 -30.85 -28.10 -10.01
C ALA A 555 -30.01 -27.75 -11.25
N MET A 556 -28.78 -28.25 -11.32
CA MET A 556 -27.90 -28.20 -12.50
C MET A 556 -26.86 -29.34 -12.45
N PRO A 557 -26.39 -29.81 -13.61
CA PRO A 557 -25.35 -30.84 -13.65
C PRO A 557 -24.09 -30.41 -12.90
N VAL A 558 -23.50 -31.32 -12.13
CA VAL A 558 -22.22 -31.06 -11.43
C VAL A 558 -21.34 -32.29 -11.47
N SER A 559 -20.03 -32.07 -11.55
CA SER A 559 -19.00 -33.11 -11.49
C SER A 559 -17.88 -32.63 -10.57
N PHE A 560 -17.56 -33.41 -9.55
CA PHE A 560 -16.49 -33.08 -8.60
C PHE A 560 -15.81 -34.35 -8.06
N ARG A 561 -14.60 -34.20 -7.54
CA ARG A 561 -13.82 -35.30 -6.98
C ARG A 561 -13.98 -35.36 -5.48
N ILE A 562 -14.14 -36.57 -4.96
CA ILE A 562 -14.13 -36.87 -3.53
C ILE A 562 -13.07 -37.94 -3.30
N THR A 563 -12.27 -37.78 -2.26
CA THR A 563 -11.38 -38.84 -1.76
C THR A 563 -12.08 -39.52 -0.61
N THR A 564 -12.31 -40.83 -0.71
CA THR A 564 -12.90 -41.64 0.36
C THR A 564 -11.84 -41.95 1.42
N GLU A 565 -12.21 -41.81 2.69
CA GLU A 565 -11.30 -42.04 3.82
C GLU A 565 -10.83 -43.50 3.91
N ASP A 566 -11.64 -44.44 3.44
CA ASP A 566 -11.42 -45.88 3.59
C ASP A 566 -10.33 -46.44 2.65
N ASP A 567 -10.12 -45.85 1.47
CA ASP A 567 -9.21 -46.37 0.44
C ASP A 567 -8.29 -45.31 -0.18
N LEU A 568 -8.41 -44.03 0.22
CA LEU A 568 -7.68 -42.89 -0.33
C LEU A 568 -7.79 -42.78 -1.87
N GLN A 569 -8.82 -43.38 -2.48
CA GLN A 569 -9.06 -43.33 -3.91
C GLN A 569 -9.83 -42.06 -4.27
N GLU A 570 -9.47 -41.44 -5.39
CA GLU A 570 -10.24 -40.33 -5.95
C GLU A 570 -11.43 -40.87 -6.76
N HIS A 571 -12.64 -40.59 -6.29
CA HIS A 571 -13.87 -40.86 -7.02
C HIS A 571 -14.39 -39.58 -7.67
N ASN A 572 -14.64 -39.66 -8.99
CA ASN A 572 -15.38 -38.61 -9.70
C ASN A 572 -16.88 -38.83 -9.52
N VAL A 573 -17.51 -37.99 -8.70
CA VAL A 573 -18.96 -37.98 -8.51
C VAL A 573 -19.60 -37.10 -9.56
N LYS A 574 -20.61 -37.62 -10.26
CA LYS A 574 -21.37 -36.93 -11.31
C LYS A 574 -22.86 -36.97 -11.02
N PHE A 575 -23.50 -35.81 -11.08
CA PHE A 575 -24.94 -35.66 -10.97
C PHE A 575 -25.50 -35.08 -12.27
N ASP A 576 -26.50 -35.77 -12.84
CA ASP A 576 -27.15 -35.49 -14.14
C ASP A 576 -26.25 -35.64 -15.39
N ASP A 577 -26.84 -35.59 -16.60
CA ASP A 577 -26.15 -35.77 -17.88
C ASP A 577 -25.39 -34.51 -18.29
N VAL A 578 -24.11 -34.49 -17.90
CA VAL A 578 -23.10 -33.45 -18.14
C VAL A 578 -22.93 -33.08 -19.63
N ASN A 579 -23.36 -33.96 -20.56
CA ASN A 579 -23.23 -33.72 -22.01
C ASN A 579 -24.42 -32.98 -22.64
N LYS A 580 -25.48 -32.67 -21.88
CA LYS A 580 -26.70 -32.01 -22.38
C LYS A 580 -26.81 -30.53 -22.04
N SER A 581 -25.94 -29.96 -21.20
CA SER A 581 -26.02 -28.55 -20.81
C SER A 581 -25.22 -27.66 -21.76
N SER A 582 -25.89 -26.70 -22.43
CA SER A 582 -25.24 -25.74 -23.34
C SER A 582 -24.55 -24.57 -22.62
N SER A 583 -24.63 -24.52 -21.29
CA SER A 583 -24.13 -23.42 -20.45
C SER A 583 -22.98 -23.83 -19.52
N GLU A 584 -22.63 -25.12 -19.48
CA GLU A 584 -21.55 -25.65 -18.64
C GLU A 584 -20.57 -26.41 -19.52
N ASN A 585 -19.28 -26.28 -19.22
CA ASN A 585 -18.22 -26.99 -19.94
C ASN A 585 -17.30 -27.72 -18.96
N PHE A 586 -17.35 -29.04 -19.01
CA PHE A 586 -16.57 -29.92 -18.13
C PHE A 586 -15.38 -30.57 -18.85
N GLN A 587 -15.11 -30.18 -20.10
CA GLN A 587 -14.10 -30.84 -20.95
C GLN A 587 -12.66 -30.38 -20.64
N HIS A 588 -12.48 -29.26 -19.93
CA HIS A 588 -11.17 -28.64 -19.72
C HIS A 588 -10.91 -28.35 -18.24
N PRO A 589 -10.04 -29.12 -17.57
CA PRO A 589 -9.58 -28.82 -16.22
C PRO A 589 -8.95 -27.44 -16.14
N GLY A 590 -9.35 -26.62 -15.16
CA GLY A 590 -8.84 -25.24 -14.97
C GLY A 590 -9.66 -24.16 -15.68
N HIS A 591 -10.61 -24.51 -16.56
CA HIS A 591 -11.56 -23.54 -17.10
C HIS A 591 -12.74 -23.38 -16.14
N SER A 592 -13.38 -22.21 -16.14
CA SER A 592 -14.67 -22.07 -15.47
C SER A 592 -15.61 -23.11 -16.04
N VAL A 593 -16.32 -23.85 -15.18
CA VAL A 593 -17.31 -24.82 -15.64
C VAL A 593 -18.56 -24.08 -16.11
N THR A 594 -19.08 -23.17 -15.29
CA THR A 594 -20.17 -22.26 -15.65
C THR A 594 -19.68 -21.26 -16.70
N GLN A 595 -20.24 -21.31 -17.91
CA GLN A 595 -19.85 -20.40 -19.01
C GLN A 595 -20.69 -19.12 -19.07
N ARG A 596 -21.89 -19.13 -18.47
CA ARG A 596 -22.83 -17.99 -18.47
C ARG A 596 -23.57 -17.93 -17.15
N CYS A 597 -23.87 -16.71 -16.69
CA CYS A 597 -24.64 -16.51 -15.48
C CYS A 597 -26.03 -17.11 -15.58
N ARG A 598 -26.51 -17.70 -14.48
CA ARG A 598 -27.84 -18.34 -14.42
C ARG A 598 -28.54 -18.04 -13.11
N SER A 599 -29.82 -17.72 -13.20
CA SER A 599 -30.69 -17.53 -12.04
C SER A 599 -31.39 -18.82 -11.67
N HIS A 600 -31.30 -19.21 -10.41
CA HIS A 600 -32.03 -20.31 -9.81
C HIS A 600 -33.00 -19.75 -8.76
N ILE A 601 -34.30 -19.95 -8.96
CA ILE A 601 -35.36 -19.33 -8.14
C ILE A 601 -36.03 -20.40 -7.29
N TYR A 602 -36.14 -20.15 -5.99
CA TYR A 602 -36.74 -21.03 -4.99
C TYR A 602 -37.81 -20.31 -4.19
N ARG A 603 -38.85 -21.03 -3.77
CA ARG A 603 -39.89 -20.54 -2.86
C ARG A 603 -39.52 -20.91 -1.44
N LEU A 604 -39.62 -19.95 -0.52
CA LEU A 604 -39.37 -20.21 0.89
C LEU A 604 -40.65 -20.80 1.52
N HIS A 605 -40.51 -21.88 2.30
CA HIS A 605 -41.65 -22.60 2.88
C HIS A 605 -42.54 -21.77 3.83
N ASN A 606 -42.11 -20.57 4.23
CA ASN A 606 -42.78 -19.71 5.21
C ASN A 606 -43.40 -18.44 4.61
N SER A 607 -43.31 -18.18 3.30
CA SER A 607 -44.06 -17.11 2.63
C SER A 607 -44.33 -17.43 1.16
N ASP A 608 -45.58 -17.39 0.73
CA ASP A 608 -45.96 -17.59 -0.68
C ASP A 608 -45.57 -16.41 -1.59
N GLU A 609 -45.22 -15.27 -0.99
CA GLU A 609 -44.97 -14.01 -1.70
C GLU A 609 -43.47 -13.72 -1.96
N THR A 610 -42.54 -14.34 -1.21
CA THR A 610 -41.10 -14.04 -1.33
C THR A 610 -40.35 -15.15 -2.08
N ARG A 611 -39.59 -14.77 -3.11
CA ARG A 611 -38.77 -15.71 -3.91
C ARG A 611 -37.29 -15.49 -3.62
N LEU A 612 -36.54 -16.56 -3.39
CA LEU A 612 -35.09 -16.51 -3.27
C LEU A 612 -34.47 -16.80 -4.64
N ARG A 613 -33.62 -15.91 -5.15
CA ARG A 613 -32.91 -16.07 -6.43
C ARG A 613 -31.42 -16.11 -6.18
N PHE A 614 -30.80 -17.26 -6.48
CA PHE A 614 -29.35 -17.36 -6.59
C PHE A 614 -28.92 -17.08 -8.02
N ILE A 615 -27.94 -16.21 -8.20
CA ILE A 615 -27.30 -15.92 -9.47
C ILE A 615 -25.95 -16.64 -9.43
N ASP A 616 -25.89 -17.79 -10.12
CA ASP A 616 -24.64 -18.52 -10.35
C ASP A 616 -23.82 -17.81 -11.42
N THR A 617 -22.51 -17.69 -11.21
CA THR A 617 -21.61 -16.98 -12.11
C THR A 617 -20.47 -17.89 -12.57
N PRO A 618 -19.84 -17.57 -13.72
CA PRO A 618 -18.50 -18.07 -14.02
C PRO A 618 -17.54 -17.81 -12.84
N GLY A 619 -16.57 -18.71 -12.64
CA GLY A 619 -15.50 -18.50 -11.68
C GLY A 619 -14.38 -17.61 -12.22
N PHE A 620 -13.57 -17.07 -11.31
CA PHE A 620 -12.37 -16.30 -11.61
C PHE A 620 -11.11 -17.20 -11.60
N GLY A 621 -10.06 -16.79 -12.32
CA GLY A 621 -8.80 -17.53 -12.42
C GLY A 621 -8.76 -18.53 -13.57
N ASP A 622 -9.39 -18.20 -14.71
CA ASP A 622 -9.50 -19.11 -15.86
C ASP A 622 -8.14 -19.36 -16.50
N THR A 623 -7.77 -20.64 -16.72
CA THR A 623 -6.48 -20.97 -17.35
C THR A 623 -6.38 -20.52 -18.81
N ARG A 624 -7.48 -20.04 -19.42
CA ARG A 624 -7.48 -19.29 -20.69
C ARG A 624 -6.88 -17.88 -20.55
N GLY A 625 -6.63 -17.42 -19.33
CA GLY A 625 -5.97 -16.17 -19.01
C GLY A 625 -6.93 -15.02 -18.70
N ILE A 626 -6.34 -13.89 -18.32
CA ILE A 626 -7.03 -12.68 -17.80
C ILE A 626 -8.08 -12.13 -18.78
N GLU A 627 -7.88 -12.28 -20.09
CA GLU A 627 -8.88 -11.84 -21.09
C GLU A 627 -10.21 -12.59 -20.96
N GLN A 628 -10.17 -13.88 -20.63
CA GLN A 628 -11.36 -14.67 -20.39
C GLN A 628 -12.06 -14.25 -19.09
N ASP A 629 -11.29 -13.93 -18.04
CA ASP A 629 -11.85 -13.43 -16.79
C ASP A 629 -12.51 -12.05 -16.96
N ASN A 630 -11.94 -11.18 -17.79
CA ASN A 630 -12.57 -9.90 -18.16
C ASN A 630 -13.91 -10.12 -18.89
N LEU A 631 -13.97 -11.08 -19.82
CA LEU A 631 -15.22 -11.46 -20.48
C LEU A 631 -16.23 -12.04 -19.47
N ASN A 632 -15.79 -12.90 -18.57
CA ASN A 632 -16.63 -13.46 -17.50
C ASN A 632 -17.20 -12.33 -16.63
N MET A 633 -16.38 -11.33 -16.26
CA MET A 633 -16.81 -10.17 -15.47
C MET A 633 -17.81 -9.29 -16.23
N GLN A 634 -17.57 -9.01 -17.51
CA GLN A 634 -18.51 -8.27 -18.36
C GLN A 634 -19.85 -9.00 -18.44
N HIS A 635 -19.85 -10.31 -18.62
CA HIS A 635 -21.05 -11.14 -18.63
C HIS A 635 -21.80 -11.09 -17.29
N ILE A 636 -21.09 -11.12 -16.15
CA ILE A 636 -21.70 -10.97 -14.82
C ILE A 636 -22.37 -9.61 -14.69
N ILE A 637 -21.67 -8.53 -15.04
CA ILE A 637 -22.19 -7.15 -14.96
C ILE A 637 -23.42 -6.99 -15.85
N GLU A 638 -23.37 -7.46 -17.09
CA GLU A 638 -24.50 -7.39 -18.03
C GLU A 638 -25.70 -8.20 -17.53
N TYR A 639 -25.45 -9.36 -16.91
CA TYR A 639 -26.51 -10.19 -16.34
C TYR A 639 -27.19 -9.51 -15.15
N ILE A 640 -26.41 -8.94 -14.21
CA ILE A 640 -26.97 -8.35 -12.99
C ILE A 640 -27.71 -7.02 -13.23
N LYS A 641 -27.40 -6.29 -14.32
CA LYS A 641 -28.12 -5.08 -14.76
C LYS A 641 -29.62 -5.31 -14.95
N ASN A 642 -30.05 -6.54 -15.17
CA ASN A 642 -31.46 -6.90 -15.34
C ASN A 642 -32.25 -6.95 -14.02
N PHE A 643 -31.59 -6.83 -12.87
CA PHE A 643 -32.23 -6.83 -11.55
C PHE A 643 -32.23 -5.44 -10.93
N LYS A 644 -33.37 -5.05 -10.33
CA LYS A 644 -33.52 -3.74 -9.67
C LYS A 644 -32.59 -3.59 -8.45
N TYR A 645 -32.38 -4.68 -7.72
CA TYR A 645 -31.50 -4.73 -6.54
C TYR A 645 -30.79 -6.08 -6.47
N LEU A 646 -29.55 -6.08 -6.01
CA LEU A 646 -28.92 -7.24 -5.40
C LEU A 646 -29.06 -7.10 -3.89
N ASN A 647 -29.62 -8.12 -3.24
CA ASN A 647 -29.85 -8.12 -1.80
C ASN A 647 -28.63 -8.61 -1.03
N ALA A 648 -27.83 -9.50 -1.63
CA ALA A 648 -26.58 -9.99 -1.05
C ALA A 648 -25.59 -10.42 -2.13
N ILE A 649 -24.31 -10.37 -1.77
CA ILE A 649 -23.20 -10.97 -2.53
C ILE A 649 -22.56 -11.99 -1.60
N CYS A 650 -22.45 -13.24 -2.06
CA CYS A 650 -21.83 -14.34 -1.33
C CYS A 650 -20.54 -14.74 -2.04
N ILE A 651 -19.43 -14.65 -1.31
CA ILE A 651 -18.09 -14.97 -1.82
C ILE A 651 -17.68 -16.31 -1.21
N LEU A 652 -17.42 -17.31 -2.07
CA LEU A 652 -16.94 -18.63 -1.66
C LEU A 652 -15.41 -18.66 -1.74
N LEU A 653 -14.77 -19.13 -0.66
CA LEU A 653 -13.31 -19.17 -0.49
C LEU A 653 -12.85 -20.57 -0.07
N LYS A 654 -11.61 -20.95 -0.41
CA LYS A 654 -11.02 -22.22 0.06
C LYS A 654 -10.53 -22.04 1.50
N PRO A 655 -10.74 -23.01 2.40
CA PRO A 655 -10.28 -22.92 3.78
C PRO A 655 -8.75 -22.88 3.93
N ASN A 656 -7.99 -23.25 2.89
CA ASN A 656 -6.53 -23.41 2.94
C ASN A 656 -5.76 -22.29 2.20
N GLU A 657 -6.43 -21.22 1.78
CA GLU A 657 -5.79 -20.06 1.15
C GLU A 657 -5.54 -18.95 2.18
N SER A 658 -4.27 -18.59 2.35
CA SER A 658 -3.84 -17.56 3.32
C SER A 658 -3.98 -16.13 2.80
N ARG A 659 -4.35 -15.93 1.53
CA ARG A 659 -4.54 -14.63 0.88
C ARG A 659 -5.77 -14.64 -0.01
N LEU A 660 -6.45 -13.49 -0.07
CA LEU A 660 -7.63 -13.28 -0.90
C LEU A 660 -7.17 -12.91 -2.32
N ASN A 661 -7.05 -13.91 -3.20
CA ASN A 661 -6.78 -13.71 -4.61
C ASN A 661 -8.13 -13.65 -5.36
N ILE A 662 -8.84 -12.52 -5.27
CA ILE A 662 -10.04 -12.25 -6.10
C ILE A 662 -9.67 -11.28 -7.21
#